data_AF-A0A395HVU7-F1
#
_entry.id   AF-A0A395HVU7-F1
#
_cell.length_a   1.000
_cell.length_b   1.000
_cell.length_c   1.000
_cell.angle_alpha   90.00
_cell.angle_beta   90.00
_cell.angle_gamma   90.00
#
_symmetry.space_group_name_H-M   'P 1'
#
loop_
_entity.id
_entity.type
_entity.pdbx_description
1 polymer ?
#
loop_
_entity_poly.entity_id
_entity_poly.type
_entity_poly.pdbx_seq_one_letter_code
_entity_poly.pdbx_strand_id
1 'polypeptide(L)'
;MSNLEHTKKTYTLNTGDKIPAVGLGTWQSGPNQVREAVKNALLKGYRHIDTALAYGNEAEVGQGIKDSGVPREEIWITTKLNNTWHHRVAEGIDSSLKSLGVDYVDLYLIHWPCATDPNDTSKHLPDWDFIKTWQEMQKLPATGKVRNIGVSNFGIKNLEKLLNDPSTKIVPAVNQIELHPNNPSPKLVAYNTSKGIHSTGYSCLGSTNSPLYKDRTLLDLAEKKGKTPQQVLLVWGLNKGWSVIPKSVSKERIDANFELDGWDLTEEEVNQLDNLKDRFKACKTLRSKFPEQLPQGSLRLQPEYVRVAHRQPINRAAAIRQARSRQFSTRAAGSFVSYLRSGLQADRAATTKVSSVASNVSRLTTRAPFASALRPNLTGGTLGRTAGGYTIGAGRIGGARYFSHGPAAPAQVINNVSMGVRAFFLSGQKARFDGVDPITGNKRYKAVSKLQDEAERKMSAIPRTAPGSFIDFQIAPTITAFGLQKNLAATGTYDDQTLNSEGLLDLLSADFARALKDLAVVLNDLKRLKTLGDMPILLHDRSTIRVRFPGCDAQTVERLCDEAGIQRGKIMQDEEFDLHTGADLALLFPFAPSIPASSEADDYFYKFQAMQSQAPEQVDWHAMMSPEKHSDASPSVHRQPSNQVSFEDVTIFAENPWASPLSDYSSINVSELGDHTYFHETLSSGVPVTTSEYDGSDGIRKFIAECDRAARF
;
A
#
# COMPACT_ATOMS: atom_id res chain seq x y z
N MET A 1 -29.59 -40.13 -20.34
CA MET A 1 -28.93 -39.00 -19.66
C MET A 1 -29.13 -39.20 -18.16
N SER A 2 -28.14 -38.92 -17.32
CA SER A 2 -28.28 -39.09 -15.87
C SER A 2 -29.22 -38.03 -15.29
N ASN A 3 -30.12 -38.42 -14.38
CA ASN A 3 -30.98 -37.52 -13.61
C ASN A 3 -30.17 -36.79 -12.52
N LEU A 4 -29.16 -36.02 -12.93
CA LEU A 4 -28.26 -35.33 -12.01
C LEU A 4 -28.84 -33.97 -11.64
N GLU A 5 -29.38 -33.85 -10.42
CA GLU A 5 -30.04 -32.65 -9.91
C GLU A 5 -29.17 -31.96 -8.85
N HIS A 6 -28.16 -31.22 -9.32
CA HIS A 6 -27.29 -30.39 -8.48
C HIS A 6 -28.04 -29.26 -7.75
N THR A 7 -29.05 -28.65 -8.39
CA THR A 7 -29.83 -27.53 -7.82
C THR A 7 -30.65 -27.93 -6.60
N LYS A 8 -31.18 -29.16 -6.60
CA LYS A 8 -31.97 -29.75 -5.51
C LYS A 8 -31.14 -30.45 -4.44
N LYS A 9 -29.81 -30.56 -4.64
CA LYS A 9 -28.90 -31.21 -3.69
C LYS A 9 -28.95 -30.46 -2.35
N THR A 10 -29.05 -31.21 -1.26
CA THR A 10 -28.96 -30.69 0.12
C THR A 10 -27.90 -31.44 0.91
N TYR A 11 -27.23 -30.76 1.84
CA TYR A 11 -26.32 -31.39 2.80
C TYR A 11 -26.98 -31.45 4.17
N THR A 12 -26.79 -32.55 4.89
CA THR A 12 -27.33 -32.71 6.27
C THR A 12 -26.29 -32.19 7.26
N LEU A 13 -26.69 -31.26 8.12
CA LEU A 13 -25.87 -30.69 9.17
C LEU A 13 -25.79 -31.61 10.40
N ASN A 14 -24.86 -31.35 11.32
CA ASN A 14 -24.78 -32.07 12.60
C ASN A 14 -26.02 -31.91 13.51
N THR A 15 -26.88 -30.94 13.22
CA THR A 15 -28.19 -30.72 13.85
C THR A 15 -29.31 -31.58 13.24
N GLY A 16 -29.08 -32.20 12.09
CA GLY A 16 -30.10 -32.91 11.29
C GLY A 16 -30.81 -32.04 10.25
N ASP A 17 -30.69 -30.71 10.34
CA ASP A 17 -31.24 -29.78 9.34
C ASP A 17 -30.53 -29.91 7.98
N LYS A 18 -31.25 -29.55 6.91
CA LYS A 18 -30.78 -29.71 5.52
C LYS A 18 -30.52 -28.35 4.87
N ILE A 19 -29.24 -28.04 4.64
CA ILE A 19 -28.83 -26.83 3.91
C ILE A 19 -28.84 -27.06 2.39
N PRO A 20 -29.47 -26.20 1.57
CA PRO A 20 -29.39 -26.32 0.12
C PRO A 20 -27.98 -26.07 -0.40
N ALA A 21 -27.54 -26.90 -1.34
CA ALA A 21 -26.17 -26.93 -1.82
C ALA A 21 -25.78 -25.69 -2.65
N VAL A 22 -26.75 -25.02 -3.27
CA VAL A 22 -26.57 -23.82 -4.07
C VAL A 22 -27.40 -22.68 -3.48
N GLY A 23 -26.76 -21.54 -3.18
CA GLY A 23 -27.41 -20.34 -2.69
C GLY A 23 -26.97 -19.07 -3.41
N LEU A 24 -27.63 -17.95 -3.10
CA LEU A 24 -27.27 -16.61 -3.60
C LEU A 24 -26.52 -15.84 -2.50
N GLY A 25 -25.29 -15.41 -2.76
CA GLY A 25 -24.61 -14.42 -1.92
C GLY A 25 -25.02 -12.98 -2.29
N THR A 26 -25.17 -12.10 -1.31
CA THR A 26 -25.71 -10.73 -1.53
C THR A 26 -24.68 -9.59 -1.40
N TRP A 27 -23.43 -9.89 -1.04
CA TRP A 27 -22.39 -8.90 -0.71
C TRP A 27 -22.03 -7.93 -1.86
N GLN A 28 -21.67 -6.69 -1.49
CA GLN A 28 -21.16 -5.63 -2.37
C GLN A 28 -22.03 -5.40 -3.62
N SER A 29 -23.24 -4.90 -3.41
CA SER A 29 -24.24 -4.58 -4.44
C SER A 29 -24.62 -3.11 -4.34
N GLY A 30 -25.03 -2.50 -5.45
CA GLY A 30 -25.56 -1.13 -5.42
C GLY A 30 -26.95 -1.06 -4.76
N PRO A 31 -27.42 0.14 -4.36
CA PRO A 31 -28.74 0.31 -3.77
C PRO A 31 -29.86 -0.26 -4.66
N ASN A 32 -30.85 -0.89 -4.04
CA ASN A 32 -32.00 -1.58 -4.65
C ASN A 32 -31.67 -2.79 -5.55
N GLN A 33 -30.40 -3.11 -5.80
CA GLN A 33 -30.02 -4.25 -6.64
C GLN A 33 -30.19 -5.59 -5.93
N VAL A 34 -30.15 -5.61 -4.59
CA VAL A 34 -30.21 -6.87 -3.82
C VAL A 34 -31.63 -7.40 -3.78
N ARG A 35 -32.62 -6.51 -3.64
CA ARG A 35 -34.05 -6.84 -3.66
C ARG A 35 -34.42 -7.63 -4.92
N GLU A 36 -34.11 -7.09 -6.10
CA GLU A 36 -34.41 -7.77 -7.36
C GLU A 36 -33.53 -9.01 -7.57
N ALA A 37 -32.27 -9.02 -7.12
CA ALA A 37 -31.43 -10.22 -7.20
C ALA A 37 -32.00 -11.40 -6.40
N VAL A 38 -32.42 -11.17 -5.15
CA VAL A 38 -33.01 -12.18 -4.26
C VAL A 38 -34.34 -12.69 -4.83
N LYS A 39 -35.23 -11.78 -5.23
CA LYS A 39 -36.50 -12.10 -5.88
C LYS A 39 -36.31 -12.96 -7.13
N ASN A 40 -35.42 -12.56 -8.04
CA ASN A 40 -35.14 -13.31 -9.27
C ASN A 40 -34.54 -14.70 -8.98
N ALA A 41 -33.66 -14.83 -7.99
CA ALA A 41 -33.11 -16.12 -7.59
C ALA A 41 -34.20 -17.06 -7.03
N LEU A 42 -35.06 -16.58 -6.13
CA LEU A 42 -36.14 -17.36 -5.55
C LEU A 42 -37.15 -17.83 -6.61
N LEU A 43 -37.47 -16.98 -7.59
CA LEU A 43 -38.30 -17.30 -8.76
C LEU A 43 -37.64 -18.29 -9.73
N LYS A 44 -36.32 -18.26 -9.91
CA LYS A 44 -35.56 -19.25 -10.72
C LYS A 44 -35.50 -20.63 -10.06
N GLY A 45 -35.68 -20.70 -8.73
CA GLY A 45 -35.71 -21.94 -7.95
C GLY A 45 -34.69 -22.03 -6.82
N TYR A 46 -33.88 -20.99 -6.58
CA TYR A 46 -33.01 -20.96 -5.40
C TYR A 46 -33.86 -21.08 -4.11
N ARG A 47 -33.29 -21.73 -3.10
CA ARG A 47 -33.87 -21.86 -1.75
C ARG A 47 -32.87 -21.57 -0.64
N HIS A 48 -31.75 -20.92 -0.95
CA HIS A 48 -30.74 -20.52 0.03
C HIS A 48 -30.24 -19.10 -0.30
N ILE A 49 -30.40 -18.18 0.64
CA ILE A 49 -29.95 -16.79 0.55
C ILE A 49 -28.92 -16.53 1.66
N ASP A 50 -27.74 -16.02 1.30
CA ASP A 50 -26.67 -15.64 2.22
C ASP A 50 -26.47 -14.12 2.23
N THR A 51 -26.62 -13.54 3.42
CA THR A 51 -26.39 -12.11 3.69
C THR A 51 -25.59 -11.91 4.99
N ALA A 52 -25.42 -10.68 5.46
CA ALA A 52 -24.85 -10.34 6.75
C ALA A 52 -25.25 -8.93 7.17
N LEU A 53 -25.37 -8.68 8.48
CA LEU A 53 -25.54 -7.33 9.04
C LEU A 53 -24.48 -6.34 8.52
N ALA A 54 -23.24 -6.81 8.39
CA ALA A 54 -22.11 -6.04 7.87
C ALA A 54 -22.21 -5.65 6.38
N TYR A 55 -23.17 -6.19 5.62
CA TYR A 55 -23.38 -5.84 4.21
C TYR A 55 -24.32 -4.64 4.03
N GLY A 56 -25.02 -4.21 5.10
CA GLY A 56 -25.91 -3.04 5.08
C GLY A 56 -27.17 -3.19 4.21
N ASN A 57 -27.50 -4.41 3.76
CA ASN A 57 -28.53 -4.67 2.75
C ASN A 57 -29.59 -5.70 3.19
N GLU A 58 -29.65 -6.06 4.47
CA GLU A 58 -30.63 -7.03 5.00
C GLU A 58 -32.09 -6.61 4.75
N ALA A 59 -32.39 -5.30 4.77
CA ALA A 59 -33.71 -4.76 4.41
C ALA A 59 -34.10 -5.04 2.95
N GLU A 60 -33.16 -4.91 2.01
CA GLU A 60 -33.42 -5.27 0.62
C GLU A 60 -33.60 -6.78 0.43
N VAL A 61 -32.85 -7.60 1.18
CA VAL A 61 -33.00 -9.06 1.18
C VAL A 61 -34.40 -9.46 1.67
N GLY A 62 -34.85 -8.87 2.79
CA GLY A 62 -36.19 -9.09 3.33
C GLY A 62 -37.30 -8.73 2.35
N GLN A 63 -37.19 -7.56 1.72
CA GLN A 63 -38.15 -7.14 0.69
C GLN A 63 -38.10 -8.05 -0.55
N GLY A 64 -36.92 -8.50 -0.99
CA GLY A 64 -36.78 -9.42 -2.11
C GLY A 64 -37.38 -10.81 -1.84
N ILE A 65 -37.28 -11.30 -0.60
CA ILE A 65 -37.98 -12.51 -0.15
C ILE A 65 -39.49 -12.31 -0.23
N LYS A 66 -40.01 -11.23 0.38
CA LYS A 66 -41.44 -10.91 0.39
C LYS A 66 -42.03 -10.77 -1.02
N ASP A 67 -41.31 -10.10 -1.93
CA ASP A 67 -41.72 -9.88 -3.31
C ASP A 67 -41.65 -11.13 -4.19
N SER A 68 -40.93 -12.18 -3.76
CA SER A 68 -40.86 -13.44 -4.50
C SER A 68 -42.14 -14.27 -4.39
N GLY A 69 -42.94 -14.05 -3.34
CA GLY A 69 -44.11 -14.87 -3.00
C GLY A 69 -43.79 -16.30 -2.54
N VAL A 70 -42.51 -16.68 -2.43
CA VAL A 70 -42.10 -18.02 -1.94
C VAL A 70 -42.31 -18.09 -0.42
N PRO A 71 -42.92 -19.17 0.12
CA PRO A 71 -43.13 -19.33 1.56
C PRO A 71 -41.82 -19.27 2.35
N ARG A 72 -41.83 -18.61 3.52
CA ARG A 72 -40.64 -18.40 4.35
C ARG A 72 -39.98 -19.72 4.73
N GLU A 73 -40.77 -20.73 5.05
CA GLU A 73 -40.38 -22.08 5.45
C GLU A 73 -39.66 -22.89 4.34
N GLU A 74 -39.79 -22.51 3.07
CA GLU A 74 -39.00 -23.12 1.99
C GLU A 74 -37.59 -22.52 1.87
N ILE A 75 -37.35 -21.32 2.42
CA ILE A 75 -36.14 -20.53 2.16
C ILE A 75 -35.15 -20.68 3.32
N TRP A 76 -33.97 -21.22 3.04
CA TRP A 76 -32.84 -21.16 3.96
C TRP A 76 -32.22 -19.75 3.99
N ILE A 77 -32.37 -19.03 5.10
CA ILE A 77 -31.74 -17.72 5.29
C ILE A 77 -30.50 -17.85 6.19
N THR A 78 -29.34 -17.47 5.64
CA THR A 78 -28.09 -17.31 6.39
C THR A 78 -27.78 -15.82 6.60
N THR A 79 -27.59 -15.39 7.85
CA THR A 79 -26.99 -14.08 8.16
C THR A 79 -25.88 -14.19 9.23
N LYS A 80 -25.16 -13.09 9.49
CA LYS A 80 -23.90 -13.10 10.23
C LYS A 80 -23.79 -11.93 11.21
N LEU A 81 -23.40 -12.25 12.45
CA LEU A 81 -23.05 -11.30 13.49
C LEU A 81 -21.79 -10.51 13.09
N ASN A 82 -21.89 -9.19 13.03
CA ASN A 82 -20.77 -8.31 12.70
C ASN A 82 -19.76 -8.19 13.87
N ASN A 83 -18.50 -7.94 13.56
CA ASN A 83 -17.37 -7.90 14.50
C ASN A 83 -17.58 -6.96 15.70
N THR A 84 -18.23 -5.80 15.47
CA THR A 84 -18.55 -4.82 16.51
C THR A 84 -19.68 -5.24 17.45
N TRP A 85 -20.47 -6.26 17.08
CA TRP A 85 -21.62 -6.76 17.84
C TRP A 85 -21.31 -8.02 18.67
N HIS A 86 -20.05 -8.45 18.74
CA HIS A 86 -19.63 -9.69 19.43
C HIS A 86 -20.06 -9.79 20.90
N HIS A 87 -20.24 -8.65 21.58
CA HIS A 87 -20.67 -8.55 22.99
C HIS A 87 -22.19 -8.31 23.14
N ARG A 88 -22.92 -8.14 22.04
CA ARG A 88 -24.37 -7.81 21.95
C ARG A 88 -25.10 -8.79 21.04
N VAL A 89 -24.83 -10.09 21.21
CA VAL A 89 -25.27 -11.16 20.31
C VAL A 89 -26.80 -11.21 20.15
N ALA A 90 -27.55 -11.09 21.25
CA ALA A 90 -29.02 -11.10 21.22
C ALA A 90 -29.61 -9.89 20.48
N GLU A 91 -29.05 -8.70 20.68
CA GLU A 91 -29.47 -7.49 19.99
C GLU A 91 -29.08 -7.52 18.49
N GLY A 92 -27.94 -8.15 18.18
CA GLY A 92 -27.46 -8.33 16.80
C GLY A 92 -28.39 -9.21 15.97
N ILE A 93 -28.89 -10.31 16.52
CA ILE A 93 -29.90 -11.13 15.82
C ILE A 93 -31.24 -10.40 15.72
N ASP A 94 -31.67 -9.69 16.77
CA ASP A 94 -32.95 -8.95 16.75
C ASP A 94 -32.93 -7.80 15.73
N SER A 95 -31.78 -7.15 15.54
CA SER A 95 -31.57 -6.16 14.48
C SER A 95 -31.66 -6.79 13.08
N SER A 96 -31.01 -7.93 12.85
CA SER A 96 -31.06 -8.64 11.56
C SER A 96 -32.47 -9.18 11.25
N LEU A 97 -33.18 -9.76 12.23
CA LEU A 97 -34.57 -10.21 12.07
C LEU A 97 -35.51 -9.06 11.73
N LYS A 98 -35.40 -7.93 12.44
CA LYS A 98 -36.18 -6.72 12.15
C LYS A 98 -35.89 -6.18 10.76
N SER A 99 -34.64 -6.19 10.32
CA SER A 99 -34.24 -5.72 8.99
C SER A 99 -34.75 -6.66 7.89
N LEU A 100 -34.60 -7.97 8.07
CA LEU A 100 -35.09 -9.00 7.14
C LEU A 100 -36.62 -9.11 7.11
N GLY A 101 -37.33 -8.64 8.14
CA GLY A 101 -38.78 -8.78 8.26
C GLY A 101 -39.23 -10.23 8.44
N VAL A 102 -38.46 -11.05 9.16
CA VAL A 102 -38.74 -12.48 9.41
C VAL A 102 -38.60 -12.82 10.89
N ASP A 103 -39.35 -13.82 11.37
CA ASP A 103 -39.35 -14.21 12.79
C ASP A 103 -38.14 -15.07 13.20
N TYR A 104 -37.51 -15.75 12.25
CA TYR A 104 -36.32 -16.58 12.48
C TYR A 104 -35.36 -16.58 11.28
N VAL A 105 -34.11 -16.97 11.51
CA VAL A 105 -33.13 -17.36 10.47
C VAL A 105 -32.71 -18.82 10.61
N ASP A 106 -32.37 -19.44 9.49
CA ASP A 106 -32.02 -20.87 9.44
C ASP A 106 -30.57 -21.09 9.90
N LEU A 107 -29.69 -20.11 9.64
CA LEU A 107 -28.29 -20.13 10.04
C LEU A 107 -27.80 -18.75 10.48
N TYR A 108 -27.26 -18.64 11.70
CA TYR A 108 -26.58 -17.43 12.18
C TYR A 108 -25.08 -17.70 12.42
N LEU A 109 -24.22 -16.91 11.78
CA LEU A 109 -22.77 -17.11 11.80
C LEU A 109 -22.03 -16.01 12.58
N ILE A 110 -21.00 -16.37 13.34
CA ILE A 110 -19.95 -15.41 13.70
C ILE A 110 -19.19 -15.04 12.42
N HIS A 111 -19.23 -13.78 11.96
CA HIS A 111 -18.69 -13.39 10.64
C HIS A 111 -17.15 -13.49 10.56
N TRP A 112 -16.46 -13.12 11.65
CA TRP A 112 -15.01 -13.32 11.80
C TRP A 112 -14.67 -13.69 13.26
N PRO A 113 -13.58 -14.43 13.52
CA PRO A 113 -13.07 -14.71 14.88
C PRO A 113 -12.41 -13.47 15.52
N CYS A 114 -13.06 -12.30 15.43
CA CYS A 114 -12.48 -10.99 15.74
C CYS A 114 -13.56 -10.10 16.37
N ALA A 115 -13.55 -9.97 17.70
CA ALA A 115 -14.35 -8.97 18.39
C ALA A 115 -13.64 -7.61 18.29
N THR A 116 -14.34 -6.58 17.79
CA THR A 116 -13.81 -5.22 17.61
C THR A 116 -14.60 -4.19 18.40
N ASP A 117 -13.97 -3.10 18.80
CA ASP A 117 -14.63 -1.98 19.49
C ASP A 117 -15.65 -1.31 18.53
N PRO A 118 -16.91 -1.05 18.96
CA PRO A 118 -17.89 -0.33 18.15
C PRO A 118 -17.46 1.08 17.72
N ASN A 119 -16.72 1.78 18.57
CA ASN A 119 -16.26 3.16 18.32
C ASN A 119 -14.94 3.18 17.55
N ASP A 120 -14.17 2.11 17.61
CA ASP A 120 -12.90 1.97 16.90
C ASP A 120 -12.71 0.55 16.35
N THR A 121 -13.19 0.33 15.13
CA THR A 121 -13.01 -0.94 14.41
C THR A 121 -11.54 -1.34 14.20
N SER A 122 -10.60 -0.41 14.41
CA SER A 122 -9.16 -0.68 14.42
C SER A 122 -8.63 -1.11 15.79
N LYS A 123 -9.50 -1.45 16.77
CA LYS A 123 -9.18 -2.05 18.07
C LYS A 123 -9.95 -3.33 18.34
N HIS A 124 -9.33 -4.27 19.05
CA HIS A 124 -10.01 -5.42 19.67
C HIS A 124 -10.68 -5.02 20.98
N LEU A 125 -11.80 -5.67 21.33
CA LEU A 125 -12.34 -5.59 22.68
C LEU A 125 -11.40 -6.33 23.65
N PRO A 126 -10.90 -5.69 24.72
CA PRO A 126 -9.84 -6.26 25.56
C PRO A 126 -10.29 -7.50 26.32
N ASP A 127 -11.52 -7.49 26.84
CA ASP A 127 -12.07 -8.56 27.69
C ASP A 127 -13.07 -9.47 26.95
N TRP A 128 -13.16 -9.40 25.63
CA TRP A 128 -14.15 -10.17 24.86
C TRP A 128 -13.55 -10.86 23.64
N ASP A 129 -13.60 -12.20 23.61
CA ASP A 129 -13.13 -13.01 22.48
C ASP A 129 -14.27 -13.79 21.80
N PHE A 130 -13.93 -14.54 20.75
CA PHE A 130 -14.91 -15.32 20.00
C PHE A 130 -15.48 -16.52 20.79
N ILE A 131 -14.85 -16.96 21.89
CA ILE A 131 -15.39 -18.02 22.75
C ILE A 131 -16.53 -17.44 23.61
N LYS A 132 -16.33 -16.26 24.22
CA LYS A 132 -17.43 -15.55 24.91
C LYS A 132 -18.58 -15.23 23.96
N THR A 133 -18.27 -14.84 22.73
CA THR A 133 -19.29 -14.67 21.67
C THR A 133 -20.05 -15.99 21.40
N TRP A 134 -19.35 -17.13 21.34
CA TRP A 134 -19.99 -18.44 21.15
C TRP A 134 -20.85 -18.88 22.35
N GLN A 135 -20.47 -18.54 23.58
CA GLN A 135 -21.31 -18.79 24.77
C GLN A 135 -22.69 -18.12 24.66
N GLU A 136 -22.75 -16.91 24.10
CA GLU A 136 -24.02 -16.22 23.84
C GLU A 136 -24.75 -16.77 22.61
N MET A 137 -24.03 -17.06 21.51
CA MET A 137 -24.61 -17.68 20.30
C MET A 137 -25.33 -19.00 20.62
N GLN A 138 -24.77 -19.82 21.52
CA GLN A 138 -25.34 -21.10 21.95
C GLN A 138 -26.69 -21.00 22.67
N LYS A 139 -27.07 -19.81 23.15
CA LYS A 139 -28.40 -19.57 23.76
C LYS A 139 -29.49 -19.31 22.71
N LEU A 140 -29.12 -18.86 21.52
CA LEU A 140 -30.08 -18.43 20.49
C LEU A 140 -31.02 -19.55 20.00
N PRO A 141 -30.58 -20.81 19.78
CA PRO A 141 -31.48 -21.88 19.33
C PRO A 141 -32.67 -22.13 20.26
N ALA A 142 -32.48 -22.00 21.58
CA ALA A 142 -33.54 -22.15 22.56
C ALA A 142 -34.61 -21.03 22.50
N THR A 143 -34.35 -19.93 21.80
CA THR A 143 -35.29 -18.81 21.62
C THR A 143 -36.19 -18.96 20.39
N GLY A 144 -35.93 -19.93 19.51
CA GLY A 144 -36.62 -20.09 18.22
C GLY A 144 -36.21 -19.10 17.12
N LYS A 145 -35.53 -17.99 17.47
CA LYS A 145 -35.04 -16.95 16.53
C LYS A 145 -33.99 -17.43 15.54
N VAL A 146 -33.29 -18.51 15.86
CA VAL A 146 -32.21 -19.09 15.04
C VAL A 146 -32.35 -20.61 15.08
N ARG A 147 -32.35 -21.30 13.93
CA ARG A 147 -32.34 -22.78 13.90
C ARG A 147 -30.93 -23.32 14.15
N ASN A 148 -29.96 -22.86 13.37
CA ASN A 148 -28.57 -23.33 13.42
C ASN A 148 -27.60 -22.19 13.71
N ILE A 149 -26.55 -22.48 14.47
CA ILE A 149 -25.44 -21.55 14.69
C ILE A 149 -24.15 -22.09 14.08
N GLY A 150 -23.33 -21.18 13.56
CA GLY A 150 -22.06 -21.52 12.93
C GLY A 150 -21.04 -20.40 12.99
N VAL A 151 -19.96 -20.58 12.25
CA VAL A 151 -18.84 -19.65 12.18
C VAL A 151 -18.47 -19.34 10.73
N SER A 152 -17.76 -18.24 10.51
CA SER A 152 -17.21 -17.87 9.22
C SER A 152 -15.77 -17.41 9.40
N ASN A 153 -14.90 -17.78 8.45
CA ASN A 153 -13.46 -17.49 8.47
C ASN A 153 -12.66 -18.12 9.63
N PHE A 154 -13.14 -19.22 10.23
CA PHE A 154 -12.40 -19.92 11.28
C PHE A 154 -11.42 -20.93 10.66
N GLY A 155 -10.11 -20.70 10.88
CA GLY A 155 -9.07 -21.69 10.60
C GLY A 155 -8.93 -22.73 11.72
N ILE A 156 -8.18 -23.81 11.46
CA ILE A 156 -8.03 -24.98 12.36
C ILE A 156 -7.73 -24.56 13.80
N LYS A 157 -6.73 -23.69 14.03
CA LYS A 157 -6.36 -23.21 15.38
C LYS A 157 -7.53 -22.55 16.14
N ASN A 158 -8.41 -21.82 15.45
CA ASN A 158 -9.55 -21.14 16.08
C ASN A 158 -10.66 -22.14 16.39
N LEU A 159 -10.89 -23.13 15.51
CA LEU A 159 -11.80 -24.24 15.76
C LEU A 159 -11.32 -25.12 16.92
N GLU A 160 -10.03 -25.42 16.99
CA GLU A 160 -9.42 -26.15 18.11
C GLU A 160 -9.58 -25.37 19.42
N LYS A 161 -9.28 -24.06 19.43
CA LYS A 161 -9.49 -23.20 20.61
C LYS A 161 -10.96 -23.20 21.05
N LEU A 162 -11.89 -23.16 20.10
CA LEU A 162 -13.33 -23.16 20.37
C LEU A 162 -13.83 -24.51 20.91
N LEU A 163 -13.51 -25.61 20.22
CA LEU A 163 -14.01 -26.95 20.54
C LEU A 163 -13.36 -27.57 21.79
N ASN A 164 -12.15 -27.14 22.15
CA ASN A 164 -11.49 -27.57 23.38
C ASN A 164 -11.91 -26.77 24.62
N ASP A 165 -12.65 -25.66 24.46
CA ASP A 165 -13.11 -24.87 25.59
C ASP A 165 -14.30 -25.55 26.30
N PRO A 166 -14.28 -25.69 27.64
CA PRO A 166 -15.33 -26.41 28.36
C PRO A 166 -16.72 -25.75 28.29
N SER A 167 -16.82 -24.49 27.88
CA SER A 167 -18.10 -23.79 27.68
C SER A 167 -18.76 -24.10 26.32
N THR A 168 -18.03 -24.68 25.38
CA THR A 168 -18.58 -25.12 24.08
C THR A 168 -19.34 -26.43 24.26
N LYS A 169 -20.67 -26.37 24.14
CA LYS A 169 -21.60 -27.51 24.20
C LYS A 169 -22.15 -27.86 22.82
N ILE A 170 -22.34 -26.87 21.96
CA ILE A 170 -22.81 -27.02 20.58
C ILE A 170 -21.61 -26.89 19.64
N VAL A 171 -21.40 -27.90 18.80
CA VAL A 171 -20.42 -27.87 17.70
C VAL A 171 -20.99 -27.01 16.57
N PRO A 172 -20.25 -26.04 16.00
CA PRO A 172 -20.73 -25.21 14.90
C PRO A 172 -21.30 -26.05 13.75
N ALA A 173 -22.52 -25.76 13.30
CA ALA A 173 -23.15 -26.53 12.23
C ALA A 173 -22.48 -26.29 10.86
N VAL A 174 -22.01 -25.05 10.64
CA VAL A 174 -21.33 -24.61 9.41
C VAL A 174 -20.08 -23.81 9.75
N ASN A 175 -19.01 -24.00 8.97
CA ASN A 175 -17.88 -23.09 8.85
C ASN A 175 -17.83 -22.53 7.42
N GLN A 176 -18.27 -21.28 7.25
CA GLN A 176 -18.28 -20.62 5.95
C GLN A 176 -16.89 -20.02 5.66
N ILE A 177 -16.27 -20.42 4.55
CA ILE A 177 -14.88 -20.08 4.22
C ILE A 177 -14.71 -19.82 2.73
N GLU A 178 -13.64 -19.11 2.38
CA GLU A 178 -13.29 -18.85 0.98
C GLU A 178 -12.80 -20.15 0.33
N LEU A 179 -13.51 -20.63 -0.70
CA LEU A 179 -13.20 -21.88 -1.39
C LEU A 179 -13.41 -21.73 -2.90
N HIS A 180 -12.31 -21.78 -3.64
CA HIS A 180 -12.25 -21.86 -5.10
C HIS A 180 -10.94 -22.59 -5.50
N PRO A 181 -10.73 -23.00 -6.77
CA PRO A 181 -9.54 -23.79 -7.16
C PRO A 181 -8.18 -23.20 -6.73
N ASN A 182 -8.03 -21.87 -6.78
CA ASN A 182 -6.79 -21.19 -6.32
C ASN A 182 -6.70 -21.00 -4.78
N ASN A 183 -7.73 -21.37 -4.01
CA ASN A 183 -7.72 -21.41 -2.55
C ASN A 183 -8.58 -22.60 -2.01
N PRO A 184 -8.19 -23.86 -2.28
CA PRO A 184 -9.06 -25.01 -2.03
C PRO A 184 -9.07 -25.46 -0.56
N SER A 185 -8.18 -24.91 0.28
CA SER A 185 -8.10 -25.13 1.73
C SER A 185 -8.29 -26.58 2.23
N PRO A 186 -7.69 -27.61 1.59
CA PRO A 186 -8.10 -29.02 1.78
C PRO A 186 -7.93 -29.51 3.22
N LYS A 187 -6.89 -29.06 3.93
CA LYS A 187 -6.66 -29.40 5.35
C LYS A 187 -7.77 -28.86 6.26
N LEU A 188 -8.31 -27.68 5.97
CA LEU A 188 -9.37 -27.06 6.78
C LEU A 188 -10.72 -27.72 6.49
N VAL A 189 -11.02 -28.03 5.22
CA VAL A 189 -12.25 -28.75 4.85
C VAL A 189 -12.26 -30.15 5.47
N ALA A 190 -11.16 -30.91 5.33
CA ALA A 190 -11.04 -32.23 5.97
C ALA A 190 -11.17 -32.16 7.50
N TYR A 191 -10.62 -31.12 8.14
CA TYR A 191 -10.79 -30.89 9.56
C TYR A 191 -12.26 -30.60 9.93
N ASN A 192 -12.93 -29.69 9.21
CA ASN A 192 -14.36 -29.39 9.38
C ASN A 192 -15.19 -30.69 9.29
N THR A 193 -15.00 -31.47 8.23
CA THR A 193 -15.68 -32.77 8.02
C THR A 193 -15.42 -33.74 9.17
N SER A 194 -14.18 -33.87 9.66
CA SER A 194 -13.84 -34.74 10.80
C SER A 194 -14.50 -34.35 12.14
N LYS A 195 -15.04 -33.14 12.23
CA LYS A 195 -15.78 -32.60 13.38
C LYS A 195 -17.30 -32.53 13.15
N GLY A 196 -17.79 -33.03 12.00
CA GLY A 196 -19.21 -32.90 11.61
C GLY A 196 -19.62 -31.46 11.27
N ILE A 197 -18.67 -30.57 11.01
CA ILE A 197 -18.92 -29.18 10.63
C ILE A 197 -19.05 -29.11 9.11
N HIS A 198 -20.20 -28.68 8.59
CA HIS A 198 -20.37 -28.49 7.16
C HIS A 198 -19.57 -27.29 6.65
N SER A 199 -19.07 -27.36 5.42
CA SER A 199 -18.35 -26.23 4.80
C SER A 199 -19.24 -25.52 3.77
N THR A 200 -19.20 -24.20 3.76
CA THR A 200 -19.86 -23.38 2.73
C THR A 200 -18.82 -22.47 2.08
N GLY A 201 -18.64 -22.64 0.77
CA GLY A 201 -17.70 -21.88 -0.04
C GLY A 201 -18.24 -20.51 -0.45
N TYR A 202 -17.80 -19.45 0.23
CA TYR A 202 -17.96 -18.09 -0.26
C TYR A 202 -16.88 -17.74 -1.28
N SER A 203 -17.13 -16.74 -2.13
CA SER A 203 -16.25 -16.37 -3.25
C SER A 203 -15.85 -17.57 -4.13
N CYS A 204 -16.77 -18.53 -4.32
CA CYS A 204 -16.58 -19.72 -5.15
C CYS A 204 -16.23 -19.41 -6.62
N LEU A 205 -16.55 -18.19 -7.06
CA LEU A 205 -16.20 -17.62 -8.37
C LEU A 205 -14.90 -16.79 -8.37
N GLY A 206 -14.12 -16.85 -7.29
CA GLY A 206 -12.87 -16.10 -7.09
C GLY A 206 -13.02 -14.59 -6.84
N SER A 207 -14.25 -14.11 -6.61
CA SER A 207 -14.60 -12.68 -6.45
C SER A 207 -14.37 -11.82 -7.71
N THR A 208 -14.59 -10.51 -7.57
CA THR A 208 -14.42 -9.51 -8.63
C THR A 208 -12.98 -9.50 -9.14
N ASN A 209 -12.80 -9.46 -10.48
CA ASN A 209 -11.51 -9.47 -11.17
C ASN A 209 -10.63 -10.70 -10.86
N SER A 210 -11.23 -11.85 -10.57
CA SER A 210 -10.50 -13.10 -10.32
C SER A 210 -9.56 -13.49 -11.48
N PRO A 211 -8.31 -13.92 -11.21
CA PRO A 211 -7.44 -14.50 -12.21
C PRO A 211 -7.95 -15.84 -12.78
N LEU A 212 -8.92 -16.52 -12.11
CA LEU A 212 -9.55 -17.75 -12.61
C LEU A 212 -10.06 -17.61 -14.05
N TYR A 213 -10.62 -16.45 -14.40
CA TYR A 213 -11.16 -16.20 -15.75
C TYR A 213 -10.09 -16.02 -16.83
N LYS A 214 -8.81 -16.08 -16.47
CA LYS A 214 -7.67 -16.10 -17.39
C LYS A 214 -6.96 -17.46 -17.41
N ASP A 215 -7.34 -18.38 -16.52
CA ASP A 215 -6.73 -19.71 -16.46
C ASP A 215 -7.18 -20.56 -17.65
N ARG A 216 -6.22 -21.01 -18.45
CA ARG A 216 -6.50 -21.73 -19.70
C ARG A 216 -7.16 -23.09 -19.43
N THR A 217 -6.81 -23.77 -18.34
CA THR A 217 -7.40 -25.07 -17.96
C THR A 217 -8.88 -24.92 -17.64
N LEU A 218 -9.28 -23.86 -16.94
CA LEU A 218 -10.70 -23.58 -16.67
C LEU A 218 -11.47 -23.25 -17.96
N LEU A 219 -10.88 -22.44 -18.85
CA LEU A 219 -11.51 -22.03 -20.11
C LEU A 219 -11.68 -23.23 -21.08
N ASP A 220 -10.65 -24.04 -21.28
CA ASP A 220 -10.70 -25.24 -22.13
C ASP A 220 -11.70 -26.27 -21.59
N LEU A 221 -11.79 -26.43 -20.26
CA LEU A 221 -12.75 -27.34 -19.62
C LEU A 221 -14.20 -26.83 -19.77
N ALA A 222 -14.42 -25.52 -19.65
CA ALA A 222 -15.72 -24.91 -19.88
C ALA A 222 -16.20 -25.09 -21.34
N GLU A 223 -15.31 -24.85 -22.31
CA GLU A 223 -15.55 -25.10 -23.73
C GLU A 223 -15.87 -26.57 -24.01
N LYS A 224 -15.04 -27.50 -23.52
CA LYS A 224 -15.25 -28.96 -23.64
C LYS A 224 -16.60 -29.43 -23.10
N LYS A 225 -17.12 -28.78 -22.04
CA LYS A 225 -18.42 -29.11 -21.44
C LYS A 225 -19.61 -28.39 -22.09
N GLY A 226 -19.37 -27.38 -22.94
CA GLY A 226 -20.42 -26.48 -23.42
C GLY A 226 -21.07 -25.68 -22.28
N LYS A 227 -20.28 -25.25 -21.30
CA LYS A 227 -20.72 -24.58 -20.06
C LYS A 227 -19.92 -23.31 -19.81
N THR A 228 -20.41 -22.45 -18.91
CA THR A 228 -19.65 -21.26 -18.52
C THR A 228 -18.55 -21.61 -17.52
N PRO A 229 -17.44 -20.83 -17.45
CA PRO A 229 -16.44 -20.99 -16.41
C PRO A 229 -17.03 -20.93 -14.99
N GLN A 230 -18.06 -20.10 -14.78
CA GLN A 230 -18.78 -20.00 -13.50
C GLN A 230 -19.50 -21.30 -13.15
N GLN A 231 -20.21 -21.91 -14.10
CA GLN A 231 -20.87 -23.20 -13.92
C GLN A 231 -19.88 -24.31 -13.55
N VAL A 232 -18.72 -24.37 -14.22
CA VAL A 232 -17.63 -25.32 -13.91
C VAL A 232 -17.10 -25.12 -12.48
N LEU A 233 -16.86 -23.89 -12.04
CA LEU A 233 -16.41 -23.57 -10.68
C LEU A 233 -17.43 -23.98 -9.60
N LEU A 234 -18.73 -23.83 -9.89
CA LEU A 234 -19.80 -24.22 -8.99
C LEU A 234 -19.91 -25.74 -8.86
N VAL A 235 -19.93 -26.48 -9.97
CA VAL A 235 -19.96 -27.95 -9.96
C VAL A 235 -18.71 -28.54 -9.29
N TRP A 236 -17.52 -27.97 -9.53
CA TRP A 236 -16.31 -28.38 -8.79
C TRP A 236 -16.52 -28.28 -7.28
N GLY A 237 -17.10 -27.18 -6.78
CA GLY A 237 -17.40 -27.05 -5.34
C GLY A 237 -18.44 -28.06 -4.83
N LEU A 238 -19.47 -28.35 -5.64
CA LEU A 238 -20.49 -29.35 -5.31
C LEU A 238 -19.93 -30.78 -5.27
N ASN A 239 -18.93 -31.10 -6.09
CA ASN A 239 -18.21 -32.38 -6.07
C ASN A 239 -17.24 -32.51 -4.91
N LYS A 240 -16.74 -31.39 -4.37
CA LYS A 240 -16.01 -31.38 -3.09
C LYS A 240 -16.91 -31.55 -1.86
N GLY A 241 -18.23 -31.62 -2.05
CA GLY A 241 -19.19 -31.90 -0.97
C GLY A 241 -19.51 -30.71 -0.06
N TRP A 242 -19.16 -29.48 -0.47
CA TRP A 242 -19.58 -28.26 0.22
C TRP A 242 -20.73 -27.54 -0.52
N SER A 243 -21.43 -26.64 0.17
CA SER A 243 -22.37 -25.72 -0.47
C SER A 243 -21.64 -24.51 -1.06
N VAL A 244 -22.20 -23.93 -2.12
CA VAL A 244 -21.65 -22.77 -2.85
C VAL A 244 -22.64 -21.62 -2.86
N ILE A 245 -22.15 -20.40 -2.66
CA ILE A 245 -22.98 -19.17 -2.62
C ILE A 245 -22.47 -18.11 -3.62
N PRO A 246 -22.62 -18.34 -4.94
CA PRO A 246 -22.27 -17.35 -5.95
C PRO A 246 -23.02 -16.02 -5.74
N LYS A 247 -22.29 -14.91 -5.91
CA LYS A 247 -22.86 -13.57 -5.86
C LYS A 247 -23.15 -13.05 -7.27
N SER A 248 -24.36 -12.58 -7.51
CA SER A 248 -24.74 -11.83 -8.72
C SER A 248 -25.88 -10.85 -8.40
N VAL A 249 -25.99 -9.80 -9.21
CA VAL A 249 -27.15 -8.89 -9.26
C VAL A 249 -27.78 -8.80 -10.65
N SER A 250 -27.18 -9.39 -11.69
CA SER A 250 -27.84 -9.47 -13.01
C SER A 250 -28.57 -10.80 -13.13
N LYS A 251 -29.80 -10.73 -13.62
CA LYS A 251 -30.74 -11.85 -13.72
C LYS A 251 -30.16 -12.98 -14.56
N GLU A 252 -29.56 -12.65 -15.69
CA GLU A 252 -28.97 -13.58 -16.67
C GLU A 252 -27.89 -14.45 -16.00
N ARG A 253 -27.06 -13.84 -15.14
CA ARG A 253 -26.03 -14.55 -14.38
C ARG A 253 -26.58 -15.34 -13.21
N ILE A 254 -27.68 -14.90 -12.58
CA ILE A 254 -28.39 -15.68 -11.54
C ILE A 254 -28.99 -16.93 -12.18
N ASP A 255 -29.66 -16.77 -13.32
CA ASP A 255 -30.28 -17.85 -14.08
C ASP A 255 -29.22 -18.86 -14.56
N ALA A 256 -28.14 -18.39 -15.19
CA ALA A 256 -27.05 -19.25 -15.69
C ALA A 256 -26.28 -19.97 -14.55
N ASN A 257 -26.08 -19.32 -13.39
CA ASN A 257 -25.44 -19.96 -12.24
C ASN A 257 -26.30 -21.07 -11.62
N PHE A 258 -27.60 -21.15 -11.93
CA PHE A 258 -28.50 -22.21 -11.49
C PHE A 258 -28.65 -23.34 -12.54
N GLU A 259 -28.12 -23.19 -13.75
CA GLU A 259 -28.22 -24.19 -14.83
C GLU A 259 -27.12 -25.27 -14.72
N LEU A 260 -27.07 -25.87 -13.52
CA LEU A 260 -26.09 -26.88 -13.13
C LEU A 260 -26.57 -28.32 -13.36
N ASP A 261 -27.88 -28.54 -13.59
CA ASP A 261 -28.44 -29.89 -13.70
C ASP A 261 -28.16 -30.57 -15.04
N GLY A 262 -28.14 -31.92 -15.03
CA GLY A 262 -28.00 -32.76 -16.23
C GLY A 262 -26.57 -32.96 -16.76
N TRP A 263 -25.54 -32.46 -16.08
CA TRP A 263 -24.13 -32.65 -16.44
C TRP A 263 -23.24 -32.63 -15.20
N ASP A 264 -22.03 -33.19 -15.30
CA ASP A 264 -21.06 -33.24 -14.19
C ASP A 264 -19.60 -33.10 -14.73
N LEU A 265 -18.65 -32.96 -13.81
CA LEU A 265 -17.20 -33.09 -14.03
C LEU A 265 -16.74 -34.52 -13.70
N THR A 266 -15.80 -35.07 -14.47
CA THR A 266 -15.17 -36.36 -14.12
C THR A 266 -14.13 -36.18 -13.01
N GLU A 267 -13.69 -37.26 -12.38
CA GLU A 267 -12.66 -37.21 -11.33
C GLU A 267 -11.35 -36.60 -11.86
N GLU A 268 -10.97 -36.88 -13.12
CA GLU A 268 -9.80 -36.29 -13.76
C GLU A 268 -9.94 -34.77 -13.93
N GLU A 269 -11.13 -34.29 -14.31
CA GLU A 269 -11.41 -32.86 -14.51
C GLU A 269 -11.47 -32.10 -13.16
N VAL A 270 -12.00 -32.74 -12.11
CA VAL A 270 -11.92 -32.21 -10.74
C VAL A 270 -10.46 -32.15 -10.26
N ASN A 271 -9.67 -33.19 -10.54
CA ASN A 271 -8.24 -33.23 -10.22
C ASN A 271 -7.43 -32.20 -11.03
N GLN A 272 -7.80 -31.89 -12.28
CA GLN A 272 -7.19 -30.80 -13.05
C GLN A 272 -7.40 -29.44 -12.35
N LEU A 273 -8.61 -29.15 -11.89
CA LEU A 273 -8.93 -27.92 -11.17
C LEU A 273 -8.25 -27.82 -9.79
N ASP A 274 -8.09 -28.93 -9.07
CA ASP A 274 -7.31 -28.92 -7.81
C ASP A 274 -5.84 -28.53 -8.04
N ASN A 275 -5.29 -28.94 -9.18
CA ASN A 275 -3.88 -28.79 -9.55
C ASN A 275 -3.58 -27.53 -10.37
N LEU A 276 -4.51 -26.56 -10.47
CA LEU A 276 -4.17 -25.22 -10.97
C LEU A 276 -2.96 -24.68 -10.20
N LYS A 277 -2.02 -24.02 -10.89
CA LYS A 277 -0.76 -23.59 -10.27
C LYS A 277 -0.91 -22.35 -9.41
N ASP A 278 -1.75 -21.43 -9.85
CA ASP A 278 -1.91 -20.13 -9.19
C ASP A 278 -2.63 -20.28 -7.84
N ARG A 279 -2.16 -19.52 -6.86
CA ARG A 279 -2.75 -19.45 -5.53
C ARG A 279 -2.95 -17.99 -5.15
N PHE A 280 -4.20 -17.60 -4.92
CA PHE A 280 -4.55 -16.27 -4.46
C PHE A 280 -5.70 -16.36 -3.46
N LYS A 281 -5.85 -15.34 -2.62
CA LYS A 281 -6.97 -15.21 -1.70
C LYS A 281 -7.69 -13.88 -1.99
N ALA A 282 -8.96 -13.95 -2.39
CA ALA A 282 -9.82 -12.80 -2.65
C ALA A 282 -10.08 -12.00 -1.38
N CYS A 283 -10.42 -12.67 -0.28
CA CYS A 283 -10.62 -12.01 1.00
C CYS A 283 -9.28 -11.85 1.71
N LYS A 284 -8.76 -10.61 1.69
CA LYS A 284 -7.66 -10.20 2.56
C LYS A 284 -8.10 -10.42 4.01
N THR A 285 -7.62 -11.49 4.64
CA THR A 285 -7.77 -11.72 6.07
C THR A 285 -7.44 -10.42 6.80
N LEU A 286 -8.25 -10.03 7.79
CA LEU A 286 -7.87 -9.02 8.77
C LEU A 286 -6.61 -9.51 9.50
N ARG A 287 -5.44 -9.29 8.89
CA ARG A 287 -4.14 -9.32 9.55
C ARG A 287 -4.14 -8.12 10.46
N SER A 288 -4.64 -8.38 11.67
CA SER A 288 -4.30 -7.69 12.90
C SER A 288 -2.98 -6.94 12.76
N LYS A 289 -3.04 -5.62 12.55
CA LYS A 289 -1.94 -4.70 12.90
C LYS A 289 -1.90 -4.49 14.42
N PHE A 290 -2.26 -5.54 15.16
CA PHE A 290 -2.29 -5.55 16.61
C PHE A 290 -0.98 -6.14 17.10
N PRO A 291 -0.27 -5.47 18.01
CA PRO A 291 0.76 -6.15 18.79
C PRO A 291 0.08 -7.29 19.54
N GLU A 292 0.58 -8.50 19.33
CA GLU A 292 0.12 -9.71 20.01
C GLU A 292 0.31 -9.50 21.52
N GLN A 293 -0.78 -9.36 22.28
CA GLN A 293 -0.70 -9.30 23.73
C GLN A 293 -0.14 -10.62 24.23
N LEU A 294 1.10 -10.59 24.71
CA LEU A 294 1.78 -11.72 25.31
C LEU A 294 0.89 -12.30 26.42
N PRO A 295 0.52 -13.58 26.36
CA PRO A 295 -0.20 -14.21 27.46
C PRO A 295 0.64 -14.11 28.74
N GLN A 296 0.05 -13.65 29.84
CA GLN A 296 0.63 -13.84 31.16
C GLN A 296 0.64 -15.33 31.47
N GLY A 297 1.74 -16.00 31.12
CA GLY A 297 1.89 -17.44 31.25
C GLY A 297 1.87 -17.86 32.72
N SER A 298 0.93 -18.73 33.07
CA SER A 298 1.06 -19.53 34.28
C SER A 298 2.30 -20.42 34.15
N LEU A 299 3.28 -20.22 35.03
CA LEU A 299 4.54 -20.98 35.03
C LEU A 299 4.26 -22.45 35.35
N ARG A 300 4.20 -23.29 34.32
CA ARG A 300 4.13 -24.75 34.46
C ARG A 300 5.51 -25.36 34.17
N LEU A 301 6.30 -25.55 35.22
CA LEU A 301 7.58 -26.25 35.16
C LEU A 301 7.41 -27.68 34.60
N GLN A 302 8.17 -28.01 33.56
CA GLN A 302 8.44 -29.39 33.15
C GLN A 302 9.95 -29.66 33.30
N PRO A 303 10.36 -30.83 33.84
CA PRO A 303 11.76 -31.21 33.93
C PRO A 303 12.26 -31.72 32.57
N GLU A 304 13.22 -31.03 31.97
CA GLU A 304 13.88 -31.47 30.73
C GLU A 304 15.15 -32.27 31.05
N TYR A 305 15.23 -33.51 30.57
CA TYR A 305 16.38 -34.39 30.80
C TYR A 305 17.56 -34.02 29.88
N VAL A 306 18.67 -33.60 30.48
CA VAL A 306 19.90 -33.22 29.77
C VAL A 306 20.49 -34.42 29.02
N ARG A 307 20.53 -34.35 27.69
CA ARG A 307 21.32 -35.29 26.87
C ARG A 307 22.81 -35.03 27.07
N VAL A 308 23.54 -36.02 27.59
CA VAL A 308 25.00 -35.98 27.69
C VAL A 308 25.60 -36.11 26.30
N ALA A 309 26.18 -35.03 25.77
CA ALA A 309 26.97 -35.08 24.54
C ALA A 309 28.30 -35.81 24.80
N HIS A 310 28.69 -36.73 23.90
CA HIS A 310 30.00 -37.37 23.96
C HIS A 310 31.12 -36.32 23.86
N ARG A 311 31.98 -36.26 24.88
CA ARG A 311 33.18 -35.42 24.86
C ARG A 311 34.17 -35.94 23.81
N GLN A 312 34.60 -35.09 22.90
CA GLN A 312 35.77 -35.39 22.05
C GLN A 312 37.04 -35.48 22.91
N PRO A 313 38.01 -36.33 22.54
CA PRO A 313 39.25 -36.49 23.29
C PRO A 313 40.09 -35.20 23.27
N ILE A 314 40.59 -34.81 24.43
CA ILE A 314 41.40 -33.60 24.61
C ILE A 314 42.76 -33.79 23.89
N ASN A 315 43.11 -32.84 23.02
CA ASN A 315 44.36 -32.88 22.27
C ASN A 315 45.59 -32.87 23.21
N ARG A 316 46.63 -33.65 22.90
CA ARG A 316 47.74 -33.99 23.80
C ARG A 316 48.46 -32.77 24.38
N ALA A 317 48.55 -31.68 23.62
CA ALA A 317 49.13 -30.40 24.06
C ALA A 317 48.30 -29.65 25.12
N ALA A 318 46.98 -29.83 25.16
CA ALA A 318 46.11 -29.22 26.17
C ALA A 318 46.17 -29.99 27.51
N ALA A 319 46.29 -31.32 27.47
CA ALA A 319 46.50 -32.15 28.66
C ALA A 319 47.81 -31.78 29.40
N ILE A 320 48.90 -31.53 28.65
CA ILE A 320 50.19 -31.09 29.21
C ILE A 320 50.08 -29.72 29.91
N ARG A 321 49.22 -28.81 29.42
CA ARG A 321 48.97 -27.51 30.06
C ARG A 321 48.14 -27.65 31.35
N GLN A 322 47.14 -28.53 31.38
CA GLN A 322 46.36 -28.80 32.59
C GLN A 322 47.19 -29.51 33.68
N ALA A 323 48.11 -30.41 33.31
CA ALA A 323 48.98 -31.11 34.24
C ALA A 323 50.01 -30.23 34.98
N ARG A 324 50.20 -28.96 34.58
CA ARG A 324 51.23 -28.05 35.12
C ARG A 324 50.71 -26.96 36.08
N SER A 325 49.45 -27.03 36.53
CA SER A 325 48.95 -26.05 37.51
C SER A 325 47.98 -26.64 38.55
N ARG A 326 48.53 -27.11 39.67
CA ARG A 326 48.15 -26.75 41.07
C ARG A 326 48.66 -27.79 42.09
N GLN A 327 49.53 -27.31 42.99
CA GLN A 327 49.95 -27.89 44.27
C GLN A 327 50.38 -26.68 45.13
N PHE A 328 50.05 -26.51 46.41
CA PHE A 328 49.17 -27.25 47.33
C PHE A 328 48.41 -26.25 48.24
N SER A 329 47.40 -26.73 48.95
CA SER A 329 46.73 -26.03 50.05
C SER A 329 47.48 -26.17 51.38
N THR A 330 47.38 -25.18 52.28
CA THR A 330 47.24 -25.45 53.72
C THR A 330 46.47 -24.35 54.45
N ARG A 331 46.02 -24.69 55.66
CA ARG A 331 44.97 -24.03 56.46
C ARG A 331 45.41 -22.73 57.16
N ALA A 332 44.46 -21.79 57.18
CA ALA A 332 43.93 -21.06 58.35
C ALA A 332 44.79 -20.13 59.23
N ALA A 333 44.10 -19.06 59.65
CA ALA A 333 44.31 -18.22 60.83
C ALA A 333 45.58 -17.34 60.90
N GLY A 334 45.37 -16.06 61.20
CA GLY A 334 46.46 -15.08 61.35
C GLY A 334 45.97 -13.67 61.10
N SER A 335 45.21 -13.11 62.05
CA SER A 335 44.77 -11.71 62.00
C SER A 335 45.90 -10.78 62.48
N PHE A 336 45.72 -9.49 62.20
CA PHE A 336 46.33 -8.34 62.89
C PHE A 336 47.79 -7.92 62.60
N VAL A 337 47.86 -6.62 62.30
CA VAL A 337 48.79 -5.61 62.83
C VAL A 337 50.14 -5.38 62.14
N SER A 338 50.31 -4.09 61.90
CA SER A 338 51.40 -3.30 61.35
C SER A 338 52.79 -3.56 61.93
N TYR A 339 53.80 -3.09 61.19
CA TYR A 339 54.73 -2.04 61.63
C TYR A 339 55.23 -1.32 60.35
N LEU A 340 55.24 0.02 60.26
CA LEU A 340 56.37 0.88 60.65
C LEU A 340 57.74 0.24 60.26
N ARG A 341 58.61 0.87 59.47
CA ARG A 341 58.86 2.31 59.34
C ARG A 341 59.65 2.64 58.07
N SER A 342 59.63 3.91 57.69
CA SER A 342 60.51 4.54 56.72
C SER A 342 62.00 4.45 57.06
N GLY A 343 62.84 4.31 56.02
CA GLY A 343 64.29 4.59 56.02
C GLY A 343 64.80 4.53 54.57
N LEU A 344 64.67 5.61 53.79
CA LEU A 344 65.67 6.66 53.58
C LEU A 344 66.97 6.20 52.86
N GLN A 345 66.94 6.27 51.53
CA GLN A 345 67.93 6.93 50.66
C GLN A 345 67.32 6.93 49.25
N ALA A 346 66.93 8.04 48.61
CA ALA A 346 67.59 9.32 48.36
C ALA A 346 68.71 9.23 47.30
N ASP A 347 68.33 9.31 46.02
CA ASP A 347 68.75 10.40 45.12
C ASP A 347 67.79 10.46 43.90
N ARG A 348 67.08 11.58 43.67
CA ARG A 348 67.44 12.71 42.79
C ARG A 348 67.58 12.29 41.31
N ALA A 349 66.57 12.53 40.45
CA ALA A 349 66.21 13.81 39.78
C ALA A 349 66.58 13.70 38.27
N ALA A 350 65.95 14.37 37.29
CA ALA A 350 64.93 15.43 37.33
C ALA A 350 64.01 15.42 36.08
N THR A 351 62.80 15.98 36.24
CA THR A 351 62.03 16.82 35.28
C THR A 351 62.14 16.61 33.75
N THR A 352 61.02 16.52 33.03
CA THR A 352 60.24 17.73 32.68
C THR A 352 58.74 17.65 32.98
N LYS A 353 58.17 18.77 33.46
CA LYS A 353 56.72 18.99 33.60
C LYS A 353 56.15 19.59 32.32
N VAL A 354 54.91 19.24 31.97
CA VAL A 354 54.08 20.03 31.03
C VAL A 354 52.96 20.73 31.83
N SER A 355 52.67 21.97 31.47
CA SER A 355 51.85 22.92 32.23
C SER A 355 50.34 22.61 32.23
N SER A 356 49.64 22.92 33.32
CA SER A 356 48.17 22.87 33.43
C SER A 356 47.45 23.84 32.48
N VAL A 357 48.15 24.84 31.95
CA VAL A 357 47.61 25.73 30.91
C VAL A 357 47.37 24.96 29.60
N ALA A 358 48.25 24.02 29.26
CA ALA A 358 48.10 23.20 28.05
C ALA A 358 46.88 22.25 28.13
N SER A 359 46.53 21.76 29.32
CA SER A 359 45.34 20.91 29.52
C SER A 359 44.01 21.68 29.47
N ASN A 360 44.02 22.99 29.71
CA ASN A 360 42.81 23.80 29.68
C ASN A 360 42.53 24.43 28.31
N VAL A 361 43.57 24.75 27.53
CA VAL A 361 43.40 25.20 26.13
C VAL A 361 42.79 24.09 25.26
N SER A 362 43.09 22.81 25.52
CA SER A 362 42.49 21.68 24.77
C SER A 362 41.00 21.43 25.05
N ARG A 363 40.39 22.14 26.02
CA ARG A 363 38.98 22.00 26.39
C ARG A 363 38.10 23.17 25.95
N LEU A 364 38.68 24.21 25.36
CA LEU A 364 37.98 25.44 24.96
C LEU A 364 38.40 25.85 23.55
N THR A 365 37.81 25.23 22.53
CA THR A 365 37.17 25.95 21.40
C THR A 365 36.58 24.98 20.37
N THR A 366 35.45 25.39 19.80
CA THR A 366 34.68 24.68 18.78
C THR A 366 35.27 24.85 17.38
N ARG A 367 35.53 23.73 16.68
CA ARG A 367 35.35 23.60 15.22
C ARG A 367 35.31 22.12 14.83
N ALA A 368 34.33 21.73 14.03
CA ALA A 368 34.12 20.33 13.64
C ALA A 368 35.13 19.87 12.56
N PRO A 369 35.73 18.67 12.70
CA PRO A 369 36.50 18.06 11.62
C PRO A 369 35.67 16.98 10.91
N PHE A 370 34.69 17.38 10.10
CA PHE A 370 34.19 16.55 8.98
C PHE A 370 35.22 16.55 7.83
N ALA A 371 36.47 16.20 8.14
CA ALA A 371 37.56 15.99 7.19
C ALA A 371 38.70 15.28 7.93
N SER A 372 39.27 14.22 7.31
CA SER A 372 40.45 13.43 7.73
C SER A 372 40.28 12.07 8.46
N ALA A 373 39.13 11.38 8.34
CA ALA A 373 39.05 9.95 8.71
C ALA A 373 38.23 9.03 7.77
N LEU A 374 37.63 9.56 6.68
CA LEU A 374 37.06 8.72 5.63
C LEU A 374 38.15 8.26 4.65
N ARG A 375 38.87 7.20 5.04
CA ARG A 375 39.57 6.28 4.12
C ARG A 375 39.10 4.84 4.39
N PRO A 376 39.20 3.96 3.38
CA PRO A 376 38.00 3.26 2.91
C PRO A 376 37.72 1.96 3.67
N ASN A 377 36.49 1.84 4.17
CA ASN A 377 35.90 0.57 4.63
C ASN A 377 34.44 0.41 4.13
N LEU A 378 34.05 1.12 3.06
CA LEU A 378 32.76 0.93 2.37
C LEU A 378 32.88 0.13 1.07
N THR A 379 34.10 -0.24 0.68
CA THR A 379 34.40 -1.26 -0.34
C THR A 379 35.25 -2.36 0.31
N GLY A 380 35.05 -3.61 -0.10
CA GLY A 380 35.53 -4.79 0.63
C GLY A 380 37.04 -4.85 0.82
N GLY A 381 37.52 -4.62 2.05
CA GLY A 381 38.92 -4.70 2.43
C GLY A 381 39.20 -5.81 3.44
N THR A 382 39.44 -7.03 2.97
CA THR A 382 39.86 -8.19 3.78
C THR A 382 41.34 -8.09 4.21
N LEU A 383 41.69 -7.08 5.02
CA LEU A 383 43.04 -6.93 5.59
C LEU A 383 43.01 -6.60 7.09
N GLY A 384 42.73 -7.62 7.89
CA GLY A 384 43.20 -7.63 9.28
C GLY A 384 44.73 -7.58 9.29
N ARG A 385 45.31 -6.51 9.84
CA ARG A 385 46.76 -6.40 10.04
C ARG A 385 47.24 -7.35 11.14
N THR A 386 47.52 -8.59 10.77
CA THR A 386 48.50 -9.43 11.46
C THR A 386 49.66 -9.73 10.53
N ALA A 387 50.68 -8.87 10.57
CA ALA A 387 52.00 -9.26 10.12
C ALA A 387 52.49 -10.45 10.99
N GLY A 388 53.20 -11.41 10.40
CA GLY A 388 53.78 -12.54 11.16
C GLY A 388 53.22 -13.94 10.86
N GLY A 389 52.75 -14.20 9.63
CA GLY A 389 52.55 -15.58 9.16
C GLY A 389 53.89 -16.27 8.93
N TYR A 390 54.48 -16.87 9.96
CA TYR A 390 55.74 -17.62 9.84
C TYR A 390 55.53 -18.97 9.16
N THR A 391 55.60 -18.99 7.83
CA THR A 391 55.90 -20.20 7.06
C THR A 391 57.04 -19.90 6.07
N ILE A 392 58.05 -20.77 6.08
CA ILE A 392 59.23 -20.64 5.21
C ILE A 392 58.77 -20.91 3.77
N GLY A 393 58.79 -19.89 2.91
CA GLY A 393 58.48 -20.00 1.47
C GLY A 393 57.55 -18.92 0.89
N ALA A 394 56.87 -18.11 1.71
CA ALA A 394 55.86 -17.14 1.27
C ALA A 394 56.38 -15.89 0.49
N GLY A 395 57.56 -15.98 -0.12
CA GLY A 395 58.26 -14.89 -0.81
C GLY A 395 58.59 -15.14 -2.29
N ARG A 396 58.20 -16.28 -2.89
CA ARG A 396 58.38 -16.52 -4.33
C ARG A 396 57.17 -16.08 -5.14
N ILE A 397 57.44 -15.44 -6.28
CA ILE A 397 56.44 -15.14 -7.33
C ILE A 397 55.81 -16.48 -7.76
N GLY A 398 54.47 -16.58 -7.66
CA GLY A 398 53.72 -17.81 -7.91
C GLY A 398 53.32 -18.62 -6.66
N GLY A 399 53.74 -18.24 -5.45
CA GLY A 399 53.32 -18.92 -4.21
C GLY A 399 51.85 -18.69 -3.86
N ALA A 400 51.05 -19.76 -3.77
CA ALA A 400 49.63 -19.70 -3.43
C ALA A 400 49.39 -19.11 -2.03
N ARG A 401 48.55 -18.05 -1.96
CA ARG A 401 48.12 -17.43 -0.71
C ARG A 401 46.72 -17.92 -0.34
N TYR A 402 46.61 -18.69 0.74
CA TYR A 402 45.32 -19.11 1.28
C TYR A 402 44.74 -18.01 2.18
N PHE A 403 43.64 -17.39 1.75
CA PHE A 403 42.85 -16.51 2.61
C PHE A 403 42.02 -17.34 3.59
N SER A 404 42.23 -17.15 4.89
CA SER A 404 41.38 -17.75 5.92
C SER A 404 40.06 -16.99 6.01
N HIS A 405 39.01 -17.53 5.38
CA HIS A 405 37.62 -17.12 5.61
C HIS A 405 37.15 -17.57 7.01
N GLY A 406 37.70 -16.94 8.05
CA GLY A 406 37.13 -17.02 9.40
C GLY A 406 35.83 -16.20 9.46
N PRO A 407 34.73 -16.71 10.03
CA PRO A 407 33.53 -15.91 10.24
C PRO A 407 33.87 -14.73 11.16
N ALA A 408 33.41 -13.53 10.79
CA ALA A 408 33.59 -12.34 11.62
C ALA A 408 33.01 -12.58 13.02
N ALA A 409 33.74 -12.18 14.07
CA ALA A 409 33.31 -12.42 15.44
C ALA A 409 31.91 -11.81 15.67
N PRO A 410 30.96 -12.52 16.30
CA PRO A 410 29.58 -12.03 16.46
C PRO A 410 29.46 -10.62 17.07
N ALA A 411 30.36 -10.27 18.00
CA ALA A 411 30.43 -8.93 18.59
C ALA A 411 30.65 -7.80 17.55
N GLN A 412 31.41 -8.07 16.49
CA GLN A 412 31.74 -7.10 15.45
C GLN A 412 30.56 -6.88 14.49
N VAL A 413 29.80 -7.95 14.20
CA VAL A 413 28.51 -7.86 13.47
C VAL A 413 27.49 -7.04 14.28
N ILE A 414 27.35 -7.33 15.57
CA ILE A 414 26.44 -6.60 16.48
C ILE A 414 26.81 -5.12 16.55
N ASN A 415 28.09 -4.76 16.64
CA ASN A 415 28.51 -3.36 16.70
C ASN A 415 28.21 -2.62 15.38
N ASN A 416 28.49 -3.24 14.23
CA ASN A 416 28.20 -2.64 12.92
C ASN A 416 26.69 -2.42 12.71
N VAL A 417 25.85 -3.39 13.06
CA VAL A 417 24.38 -3.24 13.01
C VAL A 417 23.92 -2.15 13.98
N SER A 418 24.47 -2.11 15.21
CA SER A 418 24.14 -1.09 16.21
C SER A 418 24.54 0.33 15.79
N MET A 419 25.62 0.50 15.02
CA MET A 419 26.00 1.79 14.43
C MET A 419 25.07 2.19 13.29
N GLY A 420 24.73 1.27 12.38
CA GLY A 420 23.78 1.52 11.30
C GLY A 420 22.39 1.91 11.80
N VAL A 421 21.88 1.21 12.82
CA VAL A 421 20.60 1.52 13.46
C VAL A 421 20.63 2.88 14.17
N ARG A 422 21.74 3.25 14.84
CA ARG A 422 21.89 4.57 15.46
C ARG A 422 21.97 5.69 14.42
N ALA A 423 22.71 5.52 13.34
CA ALA A 423 22.75 6.48 12.24
C ALA A 423 21.36 6.67 11.59
N PHE A 424 20.61 5.57 11.43
CA PHE A 424 19.23 5.62 10.94
C PHE A 424 18.31 6.45 11.86
N PHE A 425 18.30 6.18 13.17
CA PHE A 425 17.48 6.98 14.11
C PHE A 425 17.90 8.46 14.19
N LEU A 426 19.18 8.77 14.01
CA LEU A 426 19.68 10.15 14.00
C LEU A 426 19.38 10.89 12.68
N SER A 427 19.07 10.18 11.58
CA SER A 427 18.75 10.79 10.28
C SER A 427 17.38 11.49 10.23
N GLY A 428 16.51 11.26 11.22
CA GLY A 428 15.12 11.74 11.20
C GLY A 428 14.19 11.03 10.20
N GLN A 429 14.70 10.10 9.39
CA GLN A 429 13.92 9.34 8.43
C GLN A 429 13.20 8.15 9.09
N LYS A 430 12.04 7.77 8.56
CA LYS A 430 11.23 6.62 8.99
C LYS A 430 11.32 5.48 7.98
N ALA A 431 11.28 4.24 8.45
CA ALA A 431 11.25 3.07 7.57
C ALA A 431 9.79 2.76 7.20
N ARG A 432 9.43 2.99 5.93
CA ARG A 432 8.11 2.67 5.37
C ARG A 432 8.21 1.38 4.56
N PHE A 433 7.22 0.51 4.67
CA PHE A 433 7.18 -0.75 3.91
C PHE A 433 6.93 -0.47 2.43
N ASP A 434 7.81 -1.00 1.57
CA ASP A 434 7.89 -0.76 0.11
C ASP A 434 7.44 -2.02 -0.69
N GLY A 435 6.62 -2.86 -0.06
CA GLY A 435 6.18 -4.13 -0.63
C GLY A 435 7.15 -5.30 -0.38
N VAL A 436 6.99 -6.35 -1.18
CA VAL A 436 7.80 -7.58 -1.11
C VAL A 436 8.52 -7.73 -2.44
N ASP A 437 9.81 -8.07 -2.41
CA ASP A 437 10.55 -8.42 -3.60
C ASP A 437 9.93 -9.69 -4.23
N PRO A 438 9.42 -9.62 -5.49
CA PRO A 438 8.73 -10.74 -6.12
C PRO A 438 9.64 -11.95 -6.37
N ILE A 439 10.97 -11.77 -6.40
CA ILE A 439 11.92 -12.86 -6.65
C ILE A 439 12.34 -13.52 -5.33
N THR A 440 12.72 -12.73 -4.31
CA THR A 440 13.26 -13.29 -3.06
C THR A 440 12.23 -13.47 -1.94
N GLY A 441 11.01 -12.95 -2.09
CA GLY A 441 9.97 -12.98 -1.06
C GLY A 441 10.27 -12.12 0.17
N ASN A 442 11.36 -11.35 0.16
CA ASN A 442 11.77 -10.50 1.27
C ASN A 442 11.01 -9.18 1.31
N LYS A 443 10.69 -8.72 2.52
CA LYS A 443 10.07 -7.41 2.75
C LYS A 443 11.06 -6.30 2.39
N ARG A 444 10.66 -5.41 1.50
CA ARG A 444 11.39 -4.18 1.18
C ARG A 444 10.92 -3.04 2.06
N TYR A 445 11.84 -2.16 2.42
CA TYR A 445 11.57 -0.95 3.19
C TYR A 445 12.29 0.23 2.53
N LYS A 446 11.57 1.34 2.31
CA LYS A 446 12.13 2.62 1.89
C LYS A 446 12.32 3.52 3.12
N ALA A 447 13.40 4.28 3.15
CA ALA A 447 13.55 5.39 4.09
C ALA A 447 12.75 6.58 3.56
N VAL A 448 11.98 7.25 4.43
CA VAL A 448 11.04 8.33 4.07
C VAL A 448 11.22 9.48 5.04
N SER A 449 11.32 10.71 4.54
CA SER A 449 11.36 11.90 5.40
C SER A 449 10.02 12.11 6.12
N LYS A 450 9.99 12.98 7.14
CA LYS A 450 8.73 13.35 7.80
C LYS A 450 7.77 14.05 6.81
N LEU A 451 8.32 14.93 5.96
CA LEU A 451 7.58 15.71 4.98
C LEU A 451 7.01 14.82 3.87
N GLN A 452 7.78 13.86 3.38
CA GLN A 452 7.32 12.83 2.43
C GLN A 452 6.22 11.94 3.03
N ASP A 453 6.34 11.51 4.30
CA ASP A 453 5.31 10.68 4.96
C ASP A 453 3.99 11.46 5.16
N GLU A 454 4.06 12.77 5.41
CA GLU A 454 2.89 13.66 5.52
C GLU A 454 2.24 13.93 4.15
N ALA A 455 3.03 14.22 3.11
CA ALA A 455 2.52 14.40 1.74
C ALA A 455 1.90 13.11 1.17
N GLU A 456 2.56 11.95 1.31
CA GLU A 456 2.05 10.66 0.84
C GLU A 456 0.72 10.30 1.55
N ARG A 457 0.52 10.74 2.81
CA ARG A 457 -0.76 10.60 3.52
C ARG A 457 -1.84 11.51 2.94
N LYS A 458 -1.57 12.81 2.75
CA LYS A 458 -2.52 13.77 2.13
C LYS A 458 -2.98 13.28 0.77
N MET A 459 -2.05 12.95 -0.13
CA MET A 459 -2.33 12.46 -1.47
C MET A 459 -3.06 11.11 -1.52
N SER A 460 -3.00 10.31 -0.45
CA SER A 460 -3.73 9.03 -0.34
C SER A 460 -5.12 9.14 0.31
N ALA A 461 -5.38 10.22 1.06
CA ALA A 461 -6.68 10.51 1.66
C ALA A 461 -7.63 11.20 0.67
N ILE A 462 -7.07 11.94 -0.29
CA ILE A 462 -7.80 12.82 -1.22
C ILE A 462 -7.89 12.16 -2.61
N PRO A 463 -9.00 12.31 -3.36
CA PRO A 463 -9.13 11.78 -4.72
C PRO A 463 -8.06 12.33 -5.68
N ARG A 464 -7.58 11.49 -6.61
CA ARG A 464 -6.57 11.85 -7.63
C ARG A 464 -6.98 12.99 -8.57
N THR A 465 -8.26 13.35 -8.59
CA THR A 465 -8.83 14.44 -9.40
C THR A 465 -9.06 15.74 -8.63
N ALA A 466 -8.82 15.75 -7.32
CA ALA A 466 -8.99 16.95 -6.48
C ALA A 466 -7.97 18.04 -6.83
N PRO A 467 -8.30 19.33 -6.54
CA PRO A 467 -7.36 20.42 -6.75
C PRO A 467 -6.08 20.25 -5.92
N GLY A 468 -4.98 20.78 -6.43
CA GLY A 468 -3.66 20.72 -5.80
C GLY A 468 -2.60 21.48 -6.57
N SER A 469 -1.36 21.31 -6.15
CA SER A 469 -0.20 21.73 -6.94
C SER A 469 0.21 20.69 -7.96
N PHE A 470 0.92 21.15 -8.99
CA PHE A 470 1.43 20.30 -10.06
C PHE A 470 2.76 20.79 -10.60
N ILE A 471 3.50 19.88 -11.23
CA ILE A 471 4.79 20.15 -11.88
C ILE A 471 4.63 19.90 -13.38
N ASP A 472 4.85 20.93 -14.18
CA ASP A 472 4.81 20.88 -15.63
C ASP A 472 6.22 20.75 -16.22
N PHE A 473 6.50 19.61 -16.84
CA PHE A 473 7.71 19.35 -17.61
C PHE A 473 7.43 19.60 -19.10
N GLN A 474 8.01 20.66 -19.66
CA GLN A 474 7.91 20.96 -21.09
C GLN A 474 8.84 20.03 -21.89
N ILE A 475 8.30 19.39 -22.93
CA ILE A 475 8.97 18.42 -23.81
C ILE A 475 8.86 18.89 -25.27
N ALA A 476 8.83 20.21 -25.49
CA ALA A 476 8.91 20.78 -26.83
C ALA A 476 10.38 20.79 -27.29
N PRO A 477 10.79 19.99 -28.29
CA PRO A 477 12.15 20.03 -28.80
C PRO A 477 12.36 21.31 -29.63
N THR A 478 13.30 22.16 -29.23
CA THR A 478 13.67 23.33 -30.02
C THR A 478 14.48 22.91 -31.24
N ILE A 479 13.82 22.78 -32.39
CA ILE A 479 14.48 22.53 -33.69
C ILE A 479 14.98 23.87 -34.23
N THR A 480 16.30 24.10 -34.12
CA THR A 480 17.00 25.31 -34.56
C THR A 480 17.37 25.28 -36.05
N ALA A 481 17.46 24.08 -36.64
CA ALA A 481 17.80 23.87 -38.06
C ALA A 481 16.95 24.74 -39.01
N PHE A 482 15.63 24.78 -38.81
CA PHE A 482 14.70 25.60 -39.62
C PHE A 482 14.77 27.11 -39.32
N GLY A 483 15.28 27.49 -38.14
CA GLY A 483 15.44 28.90 -37.75
C GLY A 483 16.68 29.54 -38.39
N LEU A 484 17.79 28.81 -38.45
CA LEU A 484 19.05 29.28 -39.06
C LEU A 484 18.95 29.49 -40.58
N GLN A 485 18.15 28.68 -41.29
CA GLN A 485 17.91 28.83 -42.72
C GLN A 485 17.33 30.21 -43.10
N LYS A 486 16.54 30.85 -42.22
CA LYS A 486 15.98 32.19 -42.47
C LYS A 486 17.03 33.31 -42.55
N ASN A 487 18.18 33.14 -41.90
CA ASN A 487 19.28 34.11 -41.94
C ASN A 487 20.25 33.88 -43.11
N LEU A 488 20.27 32.66 -43.67
CA LEU A 488 21.03 32.34 -44.90
C LEU A 488 20.27 32.74 -46.18
N ALA A 489 18.94 32.76 -46.14
CA ALA A 489 18.09 33.18 -47.27
C ALA A 489 18.10 34.69 -47.58
N ALA A 490 18.92 35.50 -46.87
CA ALA A 490 19.06 36.93 -47.13
C ALA A 490 19.94 37.26 -48.35
N THR A 491 20.76 36.32 -48.82
CA THR A 491 21.44 36.38 -50.13
C THR A 491 20.66 35.50 -51.10
N GLY A 492 19.86 36.13 -51.97
CA GLY A 492 18.71 35.48 -52.57
C GLY A 492 18.99 34.50 -53.71
N THR A 493 18.54 33.26 -53.51
CA THR A 493 17.80 32.45 -54.50
C THR A 493 16.77 31.61 -53.74
N TYR A 494 15.51 31.59 -54.19
CA TYR A 494 14.50 30.65 -53.70
C TYR A 494 14.69 29.30 -54.38
N ASP A 495 15.65 28.51 -53.91
CA ASP A 495 15.70 27.07 -54.21
C ASP A 495 14.82 26.32 -53.20
N ASP A 496 13.94 25.45 -53.70
CA ASP A 496 13.15 24.52 -52.87
C ASP A 496 14.08 23.48 -52.24
N GLN A 497 14.60 23.79 -51.04
CA GLN A 497 15.50 22.93 -50.30
C GLN A 497 14.76 21.67 -49.80
N THR A 498 14.91 20.58 -50.56
CA THR A 498 14.48 19.24 -50.15
C THR A 498 15.39 18.68 -49.03
N LEU A 499 14.98 17.57 -48.41
CA LEU A 499 15.73 16.86 -47.34
C LEU A 499 17.17 16.44 -47.71
N ASN A 500 17.56 16.58 -48.98
CA ASN A 500 18.88 16.26 -49.50
C ASN A 500 19.83 17.48 -49.56
N SER A 501 19.45 18.65 -49.02
CA SER A 501 20.36 19.80 -48.92
C SER A 501 21.51 19.52 -47.95
N GLU A 502 22.75 19.80 -48.39
CA GLU A 502 23.95 19.56 -47.58
C GLU A 502 23.88 20.34 -46.25
N GLY A 503 24.19 19.65 -45.14
CA GLY A 503 24.21 20.22 -43.79
C GLY A 503 22.86 20.30 -43.06
N LEU A 504 21.70 20.20 -43.74
CA LEU A 504 20.40 20.24 -43.06
C LEU A 504 20.19 19.01 -42.15
N LEU A 505 20.55 17.82 -42.63
CA LEU A 505 20.48 16.58 -41.86
C LEU A 505 21.42 16.58 -40.65
N ASP A 506 22.60 17.19 -40.77
CA ASP A 506 23.57 17.30 -39.67
C ASP A 506 23.05 18.23 -38.57
N LEU A 507 22.52 19.41 -38.93
CA LEU A 507 21.86 20.32 -37.99
C LEU A 507 20.64 19.68 -37.31
N LEU A 508 19.81 18.96 -38.07
CA LEU A 508 18.69 18.20 -37.51
C LEU A 508 19.17 17.10 -36.55
N SER A 509 20.22 16.35 -36.88
CA SER A 509 20.78 15.32 -35.98
C SER A 509 21.30 15.92 -34.67
N ALA A 510 21.96 17.08 -34.73
CA ALA A 510 22.43 17.81 -33.54
C ALA A 510 21.26 18.31 -32.67
N ASP A 511 20.17 18.77 -33.29
CA ASP A 511 18.95 19.17 -32.58
C ASP A 511 18.22 17.96 -31.96
N PHE A 512 18.09 16.85 -32.68
CA PHE A 512 17.52 15.61 -32.15
C PHE A 512 18.35 15.01 -31.02
N ALA A 513 19.69 15.03 -31.12
CA ALA A 513 20.59 14.60 -30.04
C ALA A 513 20.43 15.48 -28.78
N ARG A 514 20.26 16.80 -28.95
CA ARG A 514 19.98 17.73 -27.84
C ARG A 514 18.61 17.44 -27.21
N ALA A 515 17.58 17.28 -28.02
CA ALA A 515 16.22 16.94 -27.56
C ALA A 515 16.17 15.60 -26.82
N LEU A 516 16.87 14.58 -27.31
CA LEU A 516 16.98 13.27 -26.66
C LEU A 516 17.71 13.38 -25.31
N LYS A 517 18.76 14.19 -25.23
CA LYS A 517 19.46 14.48 -23.96
C LYS A 517 18.57 15.18 -22.94
N ASP A 518 17.82 16.21 -23.35
CA ASP A 518 16.89 16.90 -22.45
C ASP A 518 15.74 15.98 -22.00
N LEU A 519 15.19 15.16 -22.90
CA LEU A 519 14.19 14.13 -22.56
C LEU A 519 14.74 13.09 -21.56
N ALA A 520 15.99 12.63 -21.73
CA ALA A 520 16.63 11.70 -20.82
C ALA A 520 16.80 12.27 -19.41
N VAL A 521 17.11 13.58 -19.28
CA VAL A 521 17.18 14.27 -17.98
C VAL A 521 15.79 14.39 -17.36
N VAL A 522 14.76 14.78 -18.13
CA VAL A 522 13.36 14.83 -17.64
C VAL A 522 12.88 13.44 -17.16
N LEU A 523 13.22 12.37 -17.89
CA LEU A 523 12.91 11.00 -17.47
C LEU A 523 13.62 10.60 -16.18
N ASN A 524 14.81 11.13 -15.89
CA ASN A 524 15.49 10.90 -14.63
C ASN A 524 14.86 11.68 -13.46
N ASP A 525 14.38 12.90 -13.68
CA ASP A 525 13.59 13.64 -12.68
C ASP A 525 12.24 12.96 -12.39
N LEU A 526 11.55 12.44 -13.42
CA LEU A 526 10.35 11.62 -13.24
C LEU A 526 10.63 10.31 -12.46
N LYS A 527 11.80 9.69 -12.65
CA LYS A 527 12.24 8.54 -11.82
C LYS A 527 12.53 8.95 -10.37
N ARG A 528 13.02 10.16 -10.10
CA ARG A 528 13.18 10.70 -8.74
C ARG A 528 11.82 10.92 -8.07
N LEU A 529 10.88 11.53 -8.79
CA LEU A 529 9.49 11.74 -8.35
C LEU A 529 8.80 10.43 -7.91
N LYS A 530 9.08 9.30 -8.58
CA LYS A 530 8.55 7.98 -8.19
C LYS A 530 8.84 7.59 -6.72
N THR A 531 9.90 8.11 -6.10
CA THR A 531 10.21 7.84 -4.68
C THR A 531 9.15 8.37 -3.71
N LEU A 532 8.46 9.45 -4.11
CA LEU A 532 7.40 10.13 -3.36
C LEU A 532 6.07 9.36 -3.37
N GLY A 533 5.87 8.44 -4.32
CA GLY A 533 4.70 7.57 -4.43
C GLY A 533 4.02 7.57 -5.80
N ASP A 534 2.85 6.93 -5.88
CA ASP A 534 2.07 6.78 -7.12
C ASP A 534 1.24 8.03 -7.43
N MET A 535 1.91 9.06 -7.95
CA MET A 535 1.30 10.34 -8.36
C MET A 535 0.66 10.25 -9.76
N PRO A 536 -0.49 10.92 -9.98
CA PRO A 536 -1.10 11.01 -11.31
C PRO A 536 -0.23 11.84 -12.27
N ILE A 537 0.09 11.25 -13.43
CA ILE A 537 0.82 11.86 -14.53
C ILE A 537 -0.16 12.02 -15.71
N LEU A 538 -0.22 13.22 -16.29
CA LEU A 538 -1.09 13.57 -17.42
C LEU A 538 -0.25 14.21 -18.53
N LEU A 539 -0.59 13.94 -19.79
CA LEU A 539 -0.01 14.65 -20.93
C LEU A 539 -0.93 15.82 -21.31
N HIS A 540 -0.49 17.05 -21.00
CA HIS A 540 -1.17 18.29 -21.34
C HIS A 540 -0.62 18.83 -22.66
N ASP A 541 -1.50 19.35 -23.52
CA ASP A 541 -1.19 20.02 -24.80
C ASP A 541 -0.20 19.26 -25.71
N ARG A 542 -0.21 17.93 -25.63
CA ARG A 542 0.69 16.97 -26.34
C ARG A 542 2.20 17.20 -26.14
N SER A 543 2.60 18.18 -25.34
CA SER A 543 3.96 18.71 -25.25
C SER A 543 4.42 18.97 -23.82
N THR A 544 3.53 18.86 -22.84
CA THR A 544 3.83 19.08 -21.42
C THR A 544 3.39 17.87 -20.60
N ILE A 545 4.32 17.25 -19.86
CA ILE A 545 3.96 16.23 -18.87
C ILE A 545 3.68 16.93 -17.54
N ARG A 546 2.43 16.83 -17.07
CA ARG A 546 1.95 17.37 -15.80
C ARG A 546 1.91 16.26 -14.74
N VAL A 547 2.66 16.43 -13.65
CA VAL A 547 2.61 15.55 -12.47
C VAL A 547 1.82 16.25 -11.36
N ARG A 548 0.73 15.65 -10.88
CA ARG A 548 -0.20 16.28 -9.93
C ARG A 548 -0.01 15.78 -8.49
N PHE A 549 -0.09 16.71 -7.54
CA PHE A 549 0.03 16.51 -6.09
C PHE A 549 -1.29 16.94 -5.40
N PRO A 550 -2.34 16.08 -5.43
CA PRO A 550 -3.66 16.43 -4.90
C PRO A 550 -3.60 16.72 -3.39
N GLY A 551 -4.18 17.83 -2.96
CA GLY A 551 -4.19 18.24 -1.54
C GLY A 551 -2.86 18.77 -0.98
N CYS A 552 -1.85 19.00 -1.83
CA CYS A 552 -0.60 19.65 -1.45
C CYS A 552 -0.52 21.05 -2.08
N ASP A 553 -0.03 22.00 -1.29
CA ASP A 553 0.29 23.38 -1.69
C ASP A 553 1.65 23.48 -2.41
N ALA A 554 1.89 24.59 -3.11
CA ALA A 554 3.08 24.77 -3.92
C ALA A 554 4.38 24.75 -3.10
N GLN A 555 4.38 25.30 -1.87
CA GLN A 555 5.56 25.33 -1.00
C GLN A 555 5.92 23.93 -0.48
N THR A 556 4.92 23.09 -0.18
CA THR A 556 5.16 21.68 0.14
C THR A 556 5.72 20.92 -1.05
N VAL A 557 5.23 21.16 -2.28
CA VAL A 557 5.76 20.53 -3.50
C VAL A 557 7.20 21.00 -3.79
N GLU A 558 7.52 22.27 -3.62
CA GLU A 558 8.87 22.82 -3.76
C GLU A 558 9.86 22.12 -2.81
N ARG A 559 9.52 22.00 -1.52
CA ARG A 559 10.36 21.29 -0.54
C ARG A 559 10.50 19.79 -0.83
N LEU A 560 9.46 19.15 -1.38
CA LEU A 560 9.54 17.77 -1.85
C LEU A 560 10.52 17.63 -3.03
N CYS A 561 10.53 18.61 -3.94
CA CYS A 561 11.46 18.66 -5.06
C CYS A 561 12.91 18.86 -4.59
N ASP A 562 13.15 19.74 -3.63
CA ASP A 562 14.46 19.93 -3.00
C ASP A 562 14.96 18.63 -2.32
N GLU A 563 14.11 17.97 -1.51
CA GLU A 563 14.46 16.70 -0.87
C GLU A 563 14.71 15.55 -1.87
N ALA A 564 13.98 15.53 -3.00
CA ALA A 564 14.16 14.56 -4.08
C ALA A 564 15.30 14.94 -5.06
N GLY A 565 15.87 16.14 -4.93
CA GLY A 565 16.89 16.68 -5.82
C GLY A 565 16.41 16.86 -7.26
N ILE A 566 15.19 17.34 -7.46
CA ILE A 566 14.59 17.60 -8.79
C ILE A 566 14.95 19.03 -9.22
N GLN A 567 15.48 19.19 -10.43
CA GLN A 567 16.02 20.47 -10.90
C GLN A 567 15.23 21.09 -12.07
N ARG A 568 14.24 20.38 -12.61
CA ARG A 568 13.45 20.80 -13.77
C ARG A 568 11.94 20.69 -13.51
N GLY A 569 11.18 21.39 -14.34
CA GLY A 569 9.73 21.50 -14.24
C GLY A 569 9.29 22.83 -13.61
N LYS A 570 8.10 23.30 -13.96
CA LYS A 570 7.48 24.49 -13.35
C LYS A 570 6.45 24.07 -12.32
N ILE A 571 6.62 24.48 -11.08
CA ILE A 571 5.66 24.23 -10.00
C ILE A 571 4.55 25.28 -10.11
N MET A 572 3.30 24.82 -10.14
CA MET A 572 2.09 25.63 -10.23
C MET A 572 1.04 25.10 -9.24
N GLN A 573 -0.04 25.87 -9.05
CA GLN A 573 -1.13 25.55 -8.13
C GLN A 573 -2.47 25.78 -8.83
N ASP A 574 -3.42 24.87 -8.68
CA ASP A 574 -4.78 25.05 -9.20
C ASP A 574 -5.47 26.23 -8.47
N GLU A 575 -6.09 27.17 -9.19
CA GLU A 575 -6.71 28.37 -8.61
C GLU A 575 -7.82 28.06 -7.58
N GLU A 576 -8.50 26.92 -7.74
CA GLU A 576 -9.56 26.45 -6.83
C GLU A 576 -9.03 25.90 -5.49
N PHE A 577 -7.72 25.65 -5.36
CA PHE A 577 -7.14 25.03 -4.16
C PHE A 577 -7.30 25.88 -2.90
N ASP A 578 -7.04 27.19 -3.01
CA ASP A 578 -7.13 28.10 -1.86
C ASP A 578 -8.59 28.36 -1.46
N LEU A 579 -9.53 28.27 -2.41
CA LEU A 579 -10.97 28.33 -2.13
C LEU A 579 -11.44 27.09 -1.34
N HIS A 580 -11.01 25.90 -1.75
CA HIS A 580 -11.38 24.65 -1.09
C HIS A 580 -10.76 24.54 0.32
N THR A 581 -9.51 24.97 0.48
CA THR A 581 -8.78 24.90 1.77
C THR A 581 -9.14 26.06 2.70
N GLY A 582 -9.45 27.23 2.17
CA GLY A 582 -9.83 28.42 2.94
C GLY A 582 -11.19 28.30 3.63
N ALA A 583 -12.13 27.56 3.04
CA ALA A 583 -13.44 27.30 3.64
C ALA A 583 -13.34 26.48 4.95
N ASP A 584 -12.51 25.44 4.97
CA ASP A 584 -12.25 24.63 6.17
C ASP A 584 -11.55 25.43 7.28
N LEU A 585 -10.66 26.37 6.91
CA LEU A 585 -9.96 27.24 7.87
C LEU A 585 -10.84 28.34 8.45
N ALA A 586 -11.78 28.90 7.67
CA ALA A 586 -12.65 29.99 8.12
C ALA A 586 -13.70 29.54 9.17
N LEU A 587 -14.01 28.24 9.25
CA LEU A 587 -14.96 27.68 10.22
C LEU A 587 -14.31 27.28 11.55
N LEU A 588 -12.98 27.32 11.67
CA LEU A 588 -12.25 27.00 12.90
C LEU A 588 -12.23 28.18 13.89
N PHE A 589 -13.37 28.41 14.57
CA PHE A 589 -13.37 29.19 15.80
C PHE A 589 -12.44 28.54 16.84
N PRO A 590 -11.60 29.30 17.57
CA PRO A 590 -10.47 28.78 18.36
C PRO A 590 -10.84 27.95 19.61
N PHE A 591 -12.13 27.67 19.84
CA PHE A 591 -12.63 26.88 20.98
C PHE A 591 -13.65 25.78 20.59
N ALA A 592 -13.87 25.53 19.29
CA ALA A 592 -14.68 24.40 18.85
C ALA A 592 -13.81 23.12 18.74
N PRO A 593 -14.23 21.96 19.27
CA PRO A 593 -13.52 20.71 19.06
C PRO A 593 -13.58 20.30 17.59
N SER A 594 -12.47 19.82 17.03
CA SER A 594 -12.32 19.42 15.62
C SER A 594 -12.99 18.08 15.26
N ILE A 595 -14.06 17.72 15.96
CA ILE A 595 -14.87 16.54 15.74
C ILE A 595 -16.29 17.05 15.40
N PRO A 596 -16.82 16.78 14.20
CA PRO A 596 -18.21 17.12 13.91
C PRO A 596 -19.13 16.37 14.87
N ALA A 597 -20.15 17.06 15.38
CA ALA A 597 -21.21 16.40 16.14
C ALA A 597 -21.91 15.34 15.28
N SER A 598 -22.48 14.33 15.92
CA SER A 598 -23.12 13.19 15.27
C SER A 598 -24.26 13.59 14.33
N SER A 599 -24.57 12.68 13.39
CA SER A 599 -25.61 12.79 12.37
C SER A 599 -27.06 12.74 12.90
N GLU A 600 -27.32 13.34 14.06
CA GLU A 600 -28.66 13.51 14.66
C GLU A 600 -29.16 14.96 14.57
N ALA A 601 -28.35 15.88 14.03
CA ALA A 601 -28.74 17.29 13.81
C ALA A 601 -29.34 17.56 12.42
N ASP A 602 -29.08 16.71 11.41
CA ASP A 602 -29.51 16.95 10.02
C ASP A 602 -31.04 16.82 9.82
N ASP A 603 -31.72 16.03 10.66
CA ASP A 603 -33.17 15.79 10.57
C ASP A 603 -34.05 17.01 10.91
N TYR A 604 -33.46 18.10 11.44
CA TYR A 604 -34.18 19.33 11.76
C TYR A 604 -34.19 20.39 10.65
N PHE A 605 -33.31 20.31 9.63
CA PHE A 605 -33.13 21.40 8.66
C PHE A 605 -33.54 21.10 7.21
N TYR A 606 -33.76 19.83 6.82
CA TYR A 606 -34.15 19.48 5.44
C TYR A 606 -35.42 18.64 5.35
N LYS A 607 -36.57 19.26 5.66
CA LYS A 607 -37.89 18.75 5.26
C LYS A 607 -38.49 19.66 4.19
N PHE A 608 -38.19 19.37 2.91
CA PHE A 608 -38.87 20.01 1.79
C PHE A 608 -40.34 19.53 1.73
N GLN A 609 -41.24 20.31 2.32
CA GLN A 609 -42.67 20.17 2.09
C GLN A 609 -43.00 20.86 0.75
N ALA A 610 -43.58 20.13 -0.20
CA ALA A 610 -43.97 20.68 -1.48
C ALA A 610 -45.16 21.65 -1.31
N MET A 611 -44.88 22.95 -1.22
CA MET A 611 -45.90 24.00 -1.30
C MET A 611 -46.11 24.44 -2.75
N GLN A 612 -47.38 24.63 -3.12
CA GLN A 612 -47.80 25.01 -4.46
C GLN A 612 -47.40 26.45 -4.79
N SER A 613 -47.13 26.71 -6.07
CA SER A 613 -46.84 28.06 -6.58
C SER A 613 -48.03 29.00 -6.42
N GLN A 614 -47.84 30.13 -5.74
CA GLN A 614 -48.68 31.32 -5.86
C GLN A 614 -47.90 32.44 -6.54
N ALA A 615 -48.58 33.25 -7.34
CA ALA A 615 -47.99 34.33 -8.13
C ALA A 615 -47.57 35.51 -7.23
N PRO A 616 -46.59 36.34 -7.64
CA PRO A 616 -46.13 37.47 -6.84
C PRO A 616 -47.19 38.58 -6.79
N GLU A 617 -47.53 39.03 -5.58
CA GLU A 617 -48.36 40.22 -5.38
C GLU A 617 -47.61 41.52 -5.73
N GLN A 618 -48.41 42.55 -6.02
CA GLN A 618 -48.01 43.76 -6.72
C GLN A 618 -47.54 44.84 -5.73
N VAL A 619 -46.37 45.45 -5.98
CA VAL A 619 -45.83 46.53 -5.14
C VAL A 619 -46.65 47.81 -5.33
N ASP A 620 -47.25 48.33 -4.25
CA ASP A 620 -48.00 49.59 -4.27
C ASP A 620 -47.06 50.80 -4.20
N TRP A 621 -47.08 51.58 -5.28
CA TRP A 621 -46.25 52.76 -5.51
C TRP A 621 -46.87 54.05 -4.95
N HIS A 622 -48.16 54.06 -4.55
CA HIS A 622 -48.79 55.26 -3.97
C HIS A 622 -48.23 55.61 -2.59
N ALA A 623 -47.76 54.62 -1.84
CA ALA A 623 -47.12 54.82 -0.54
C ALA A 623 -45.81 55.64 -0.61
N MET A 624 -45.23 55.83 -1.80
CA MET A 624 -43.97 56.59 -2.00
C MET A 624 -44.18 58.08 -2.31
N MET A 625 -45.43 58.58 -2.38
CA MET A 625 -45.76 59.91 -2.95
C MET A 625 -46.51 60.87 -2.00
N SER A 626 -46.21 60.85 -0.69
CA SER A 626 -46.82 61.77 0.31
C SER A 626 -45.75 62.61 1.07
N PRO A 627 -45.83 63.95 1.15
CA PRO A 627 -44.76 64.80 1.68
C PRO A 627 -45.00 65.47 3.06
N GLU A 628 -43.88 65.96 3.65
CA GLU A 628 -43.71 66.84 4.83
C GLU A 628 -43.91 66.21 6.24
N LYS A 629 -43.24 66.63 7.35
CA LYS A 629 -42.62 67.93 7.75
C LYS A 629 -41.34 67.80 8.60
N HIS A 630 -40.51 68.87 8.56
CA HIS A 630 -39.48 69.43 9.49
C HIS A 630 -38.92 68.59 10.69
N SER A 631 -37.66 68.73 11.15
CA SER A 631 -36.78 69.93 11.19
C SER A 631 -35.26 69.62 11.30
N ASP A 632 -34.44 70.52 10.75
CA ASP A 632 -33.10 70.99 11.19
C ASP A 632 -31.99 69.99 11.61
N ALA A 633 -30.96 69.84 10.75
CA ALA A 633 -29.66 70.54 10.91
C ALA A 633 -28.62 70.10 9.84
N SER A 634 -28.06 71.08 9.10
CA SER A 634 -26.87 70.92 8.23
C SER A 634 -25.64 71.57 8.88
N PRO A 635 -24.40 71.22 8.49
CA PRO A 635 -23.73 71.92 7.37
C PRO A 635 -23.22 70.95 6.28
N SER A 636 -23.60 71.12 5.01
CA SER A 636 -22.88 71.89 3.96
C SER A 636 -21.50 71.32 3.58
N VAL A 637 -21.35 70.53 2.50
CA VAL A 637 -21.42 70.87 1.05
C VAL A 637 -20.18 71.60 0.53
N HIS A 638 -19.44 70.98 -0.41
CA HIS A 638 -19.37 71.45 -1.81
C HIS A 638 -18.83 70.38 -2.77
N ARG A 639 -19.26 70.47 -4.03
CA ARG A 639 -19.01 69.52 -5.12
C ARG A 639 -18.77 70.33 -6.41
N GLN A 640 -17.92 69.82 -7.32
CA GLN A 640 -17.94 70.08 -8.78
C GLN A 640 -17.48 71.48 -9.29
N PRO A 641 -17.27 71.69 -10.62
CA PRO A 641 -16.55 70.82 -11.58
C PRO A 641 -15.72 71.56 -12.68
N SER A 642 -15.05 70.77 -13.54
CA SER A 642 -14.83 70.95 -15.00
C SER A 642 -13.74 71.87 -15.60
N ASN A 643 -13.14 71.35 -16.69
CA ASN A 643 -12.48 71.98 -17.86
C ASN A 643 -11.20 72.85 -17.69
N GLN A 644 -10.08 72.47 -18.34
CA GLN A 644 -9.58 73.10 -19.59
C GLN A 644 -8.24 72.55 -20.16
N VAL A 645 -8.13 72.72 -21.49
CA VAL A 645 -7.08 72.44 -22.51
C VAL A 645 -6.01 73.59 -22.53
N SER A 646 -4.73 73.47 -22.91
CA SER A 646 -3.76 72.36 -23.19
C SER A 646 -2.38 72.96 -23.61
N PHE A 647 -1.31 72.14 -23.78
CA PHE A 647 0.00 72.48 -24.41
C PHE A 647 0.86 73.55 -23.68
N GLU A 648 2.19 73.68 -23.81
CA GLU A 648 3.27 73.19 -24.72
C GLU A 648 4.56 72.88 -23.87
N ASP A 649 5.66 72.22 -24.30
CA ASP A 649 5.99 71.21 -25.33
C ASP A 649 7.50 70.77 -25.15
N VAL A 650 8.05 69.95 -26.06
CA VAL A 650 9.49 69.78 -26.44
C VAL A 650 10.35 68.64 -25.80
N THR A 651 10.20 67.43 -26.36
CA THR A 651 11.27 66.50 -26.87
C THR A 651 12.31 65.83 -25.92
N ILE A 652 13.03 64.73 -26.25
CA ILE A 652 13.46 64.14 -27.54
C ILE A 652 13.73 62.60 -27.40
N PHE A 653 13.31 61.77 -28.38
CA PHE A 653 13.60 60.34 -28.76
C PHE A 653 13.98 59.25 -27.70
N ALA A 654 13.48 58.00 -27.69
CA ALA A 654 13.26 56.95 -28.73
C ALA A 654 14.59 56.39 -29.33
N GLU A 655 14.81 55.10 -29.65
CA GLU A 655 13.95 53.90 -29.65
C GLU A 655 14.78 52.57 -29.55
N ASN A 656 14.09 51.45 -29.27
CA ASN A 656 14.44 50.00 -29.33
C ASN A 656 15.82 49.49 -29.87
N PRO A 657 16.54 48.63 -29.11
CA PRO A 657 17.62 47.79 -29.64
C PRO A 657 17.44 46.26 -29.41
N TRP A 658 16.66 45.59 -30.25
CA TRP A 658 16.88 44.16 -30.57
C TRP A 658 17.69 44.05 -31.87
N ALA A 659 19.02 44.23 -31.80
CA ALA A 659 19.91 44.07 -32.96
C ALA A 659 21.40 43.80 -32.62
N SER A 660 21.77 42.51 -32.50
CA SER A 660 23.06 41.94 -32.98
C SER A 660 24.40 42.33 -32.28
N PRO A 661 25.54 41.64 -32.55
CA PRO A 661 25.75 40.18 -32.48
C PRO A 661 27.11 39.72 -31.85
N LEU A 662 27.25 38.40 -31.66
CA LEU A 662 28.48 37.56 -31.73
C LEU A 662 29.59 37.55 -30.62
N SER A 663 30.00 36.29 -30.33
CA SER A 663 31.33 35.77 -29.91
C SER A 663 31.77 35.81 -28.43
N ASP A 664 32.49 34.72 -28.08
CA ASP A 664 33.41 34.48 -26.94
C ASP A 664 32.84 34.62 -25.49
N TYR A 665 32.75 33.56 -24.67
CA TYR A 665 33.84 32.66 -24.27
C TYR A 665 33.33 31.33 -23.64
N SER A 666 34.16 30.28 -23.65
CA SER A 666 33.95 29.03 -22.89
C SER A 666 34.06 29.26 -21.36
N SER A 667 33.59 28.43 -20.41
CA SER A 667 33.61 26.97 -20.30
C SER A 667 32.88 26.58 -19.00
N ILE A 668 32.27 25.39 -18.92
CA ILE A 668 31.90 24.76 -17.64
C ILE A 668 32.48 23.35 -17.61
N ASN A 669 33.23 23.06 -16.55
CA ASN A 669 33.97 21.82 -16.39
C ASN A 669 33.07 20.58 -16.33
N VAL A 670 33.58 19.50 -16.91
CA VAL A 670 33.06 18.15 -16.72
C VAL A 670 33.16 17.80 -15.23
N SER A 671 32.03 17.42 -14.62
CA SER A 671 32.02 16.71 -13.35
C SER A 671 31.90 15.21 -13.64
N GLU A 672 33.03 14.52 -13.72
CA GLU A 672 33.05 13.06 -13.72
C GLU A 672 32.50 12.54 -12.37
N LEU A 673 31.29 11.97 -12.36
CA LEU A 673 30.81 10.95 -11.40
C LEU A 673 29.30 10.69 -11.59
N GLY A 674 28.91 9.50 -12.09
CA GLY A 674 27.60 8.93 -11.72
C GLY A 674 26.74 8.19 -12.76
N ASP A 675 27.04 8.22 -14.06
CA ASP A 675 26.14 7.65 -15.09
C ASP A 675 26.51 6.24 -15.55
N HIS A 676 26.16 5.20 -14.78
CA HIS A 676 26.14 3.80 -15.27
C HIS A 676 25.07 2.95 -14.57
N THR A 677 23.85 2.86 -15.12
CA THR A 677 22.85 1.82 -14.74
C THR A 677 21.92 1.35 -15.87
N TYR A 678 22.17 1.66 -17.15
CA TYR A 678 21.23 1.27 -18.24
C TYR A 678 21.84 0.69 -19.53
N PHE A 679 23.12 0.27 -19.55
CA PHE A 679 23.63 -0.60 -20.64
C PHE A 679 24.59 -1.65 -20.08
N HIS A 680 24.44 -2.90 -20.52
CA HIS A 680 25.36 -4.01 -20.25
C HIS A 680 25.54 -4.80 -21.55
N GLU A 681 26.74 -5.35 -21.76
CA GLU A 681 27.20 -6.05 -22.97
C GLU A 681 27.46 -5.19 -24.22
N THR A 682 28.67 -4.62 -24.31
CA THR A 682 29.66 -4.94 -25.38
C THR A 682 31.02 -4.30 -25.07
N LEU A 683 31.90 -5.02 -24.36
CA LEU A 683 33.34 -4.73 -24.36
C LEU A 683 34.15 -6.03 -24.28
N SER A 684 34.56 -6.52 -25.45
CA SER A 684 35.73 -7.37 -25.62
C SER A 684 36.64 -6.73 -26.66
N SER A 685 37.96 -6.80 -26.44
CA SER A 685 39.04 -6.31 -27.32
C SER A 685 39.01 -4.82 -27.76
N GLY A 686 39.48 -3.93 -26.86
CA GLY A 686 40.52 -2.89 -27.05
C GLY A 686 40.53 -1.88 -28.24
N VAL A 687 41.08 -0.69 -27.93
CA VAL A 687 41.47 0.44 -28.84
C VAL A 687 40.29 1.41 -29.13
N PRO A 688 40.50 2.76 -29.22
CA PRO A 688 39.73 3.68 -28.37
C PRO A 688 38.68 4.60 -29.04
N VAL A 689 37.77 5.11 -28.20
CA VAL A 689 37.01 6.38 -28.27
C VAL A 689 36.75 6.97 -29.67
N THR A 690 35.50 6.87 -30.15
CA THR A 690 34.72 7.99 -30.75
C THR A 690 33.27 7.59 -31.05
N THR A 691 32.42 8.60 -31.30
CA THR A 691 31.01 8.58 -31.77
C THR A 691 29.94 7.97 -30.87
N SER A 692 28.87 8.74 -30.68
CA SER A 692 27.59 8.28 -30.13
C SER A 692 26.90 7.35 -31.16
N GLU A 693 26.15 6.33 -30.73
CA GLU A 693 25.38 5.46 -31.64
C GLU A 693 24.29 6.17 -32.47
N TYR A 694 24.11 7.48 -32.25
CA TYR A 694 23.10 8.31 -32.91
C TYR A 694 23.70 9.43 -33.79
N ASP A 695 25.01 9.49 -33.98
CA ASP A 695 25.62 10.43 -34.92
C ASP A 695 25.37 10.00 -36.39
N GLY A 696 25.04 10.97 -37.24
CA GLY A 696 24.86 10.76 -38.69
C GLY A 696 23.53 10.14 -39.12
N SER A 697 23.41 9.86 -40.41
CA SER A 697 22.16 9.44 -41.07
C SER A 697 21.62 8.08 -40.62
N ASP A 698 22.48 7.18 -40.12
CA ASP A 698 22.04 5.90 -39.54
C ASP A 698 21.44 6.06 -38.14
N GLY A 699 21.87 7.07 -37.37
CA GLY A 699 21.23 7.44 -36.10
C GLY A 699 19.77 7.88 -36.29
N ILE A 700 19.51 8.66 -37.35
CA ILE A 700 18.15 9.08 -37.75
C ILE A 700 17.28 7.88 -38.12
N ARG A 701 17.81 6.91 -38.88
CA ARG A 701 17.08 5.67 -39.22
C ARG A 701 16.75 4.83 -37.98
N LYS A 702 17.69 4.73 -37.04
CA LYS A 702 17.53 3.99 -35.77
C LYS A 702 16.45 4.65 -34.90
N PHE A 703 16.41 5.98 -34.84
CA PHE A 703 15.37 6.74 -34.15
C PHE A 703 13.97 6.55 -34.77
N ILE A 704 13.85 6.66 -36.10
CA ILE A 704 12.56 6.43 -36.80
C ILE A 704 12.06 5.00 -36.57
N ALA A 705 12.94 4.00 -36.62
CA ALA A 705 12.57 2.60 -36.36
C ALA A 705 12.05 2.34 -34.93
N GLU A 706 12.53 3.08 -33.93
CA GLU A 706 12.00 3.02 -32.56
C GLU A 706 10.68 3.79 -32.41
N CYS A 707 10.49 4.92 -33.10
CA CYS A 707 9.19 5.58 -33.20
C CYS A 707 8.11 4.67 -33.82
N ASP A 708 8.44 3.95 -34.89
CA ASP A 708 7.56 2.99 -35.57
C ASP A 708 7.26 1.73 -34.73
N ARG A 709 8.11 1.40 -33.74
CA ARG A 709 7.83 0.40 -32.71
C ARG A 709 6.89 0.93 -31.65
N ALA A 710 7.14 2.14 -31.15
CA ALA A 710 6.33 2.78 -30.12
C ALA A 710 4.88 2.99 -30.57
N ALA A 711 4.65 3.29 -31.85
CA ALA A 711 3.31 3.44 -32.44
C ALA A 711 2.46 2.14 -32.50
N ARG A 712 3.00 0.99 -32.07
CA ARG A 712 2.32 -0.33 -32.10
C ARG A 712 1.91 -0.84 -30.71
N PHE A 713 2.03 -0.02 -29.66
CA PHE A 713 1.74 -0.37 -28.26
C PHE A 713 0.72 0.57 -27.62
#